data_AF-A0A367KDG8-F1
#
_entry.id   AF-A0A367KDG8-F1
#
_cell.length_a   1.000
_cell.length_b   1.000
_cell.length_c   1.000
_cell.angle_alpha   90.00
_cell.angle_beta   90.00
_cell.angle_gamma   90.00
#
_symmetry.space_group_name_H-M   'P 1'
#
loop_
_entity.id
_entity.type
_entity.pdbx_description
1 polymer ?
#
loop_
_entity_poly.entity_id
_entity_poly.type
_entity_poly.pdbx_seq_one_letter_code
_entity_poly.pdbx_strand_id
1 'polypeptide(L)'
;MFVIKRNGRKENVMFDKITSRISKLCYGLNEDFVVPAKIAQKVVSGVYQGITTVELDNLTAETAAYMTTNHPDFAILAARIAISNLQKETDDKFSSVIHKLYHHEHPKLKQPNPLVSKELYDVVMANADKIDAAIIHDRDFDFNFFGFKTLERSYLLKINNEIVERPQYMIMRVAIGIHGNDLESAFRTYDLMSSKYFTHATPTLFNAGTPKPQLSSCFLVQMKEDSIEGIYDTITTCARISKSAGGVGVAAQKIRGSGSYIAGTNGTSNGIIPMLRVFNDTARFVTQGGGKRNGNFAVYIEPWHVDVFEFLDLRKNNGAEEMRARDLFLGLWVPDLFMERVEKNEKWSLFCPDEAPGLWDNYGEKFDSLYIKYENEGKARKTVDAQKLWFAILEAQTETGMPYMLYKDSCNKKSNQKNLGTITSSNLCTEIIEYTSPDEVAVCNLASLALPKFVNRETKTFDFEKLHQVTKVVTRNLNKVIDVNYYPVEEARNSNMRHRPIGLGVQGLADAFILMRYPFDSPEAAQLNRDIFERIYFAALEASCELAKEQGPYETYEGSPVSQGILQHDLWNVKGSEHLDWNTLRANIKKYGVRNSLLVAPMPTASTSQILGNNECFEPYTSNIYTRRVQSGEFQIVNQHLLNDLIELDLWNDNIKNMMIAHGGSIQRIPGVPDDLKKLYKTVWEISQRTIIDMAADRGAFIDQSQSMNLFTAEPNFGKLTSMHFYAWKKGLKTGMYYLRSRPAVDAIKFTVDQLALKEMSLSETNGASNKIKSSKEAEEQQRLAQLQCSLDNRDACVMCSG
;
A
#
# COMPACT_ATOMS: atom_id res chain seq x y z
N MET A 1 -39.09 20.84 21.69
CA MET A 1 -37.95 20.87 20.75
C MET A 1 -38.43 20.40 19.38
N PHE A 2 -38.00 21.05 18.29
CA PHE A 2 -38.37 20.68 16.91
C PHE A 2 -37.11 20.42 16.06
N VAL A 3 -37.26 19.55 15.06
CA VAL A 3 -36.28 19.30 13.99
C VAL A 3 -36.73 19.97 12.69
N ILE A 4 -35.77 20.30 11.83
CA ILE A 4 -36.04 20.78 10.46
C ILE A 4 -35.88 19.60 9.50
N LYS A 5 -36.99 19.21 8.84
CA LYS A 5 -36.95 18.19 7.78
C LYS A 5 -36.18 18.70 6.56
N ARG A 6 -35.71 17.77 5.73
CA ARG A 6 -35.07 18.05 4.43
C ARG A 6 -35.91 18.93 3.50
N ASN A 7 -37.24 18.87 3.61
CA ASN A 7 -38.16 19.75 2.87
C ASN A 7 -38.45 21.09 3.58
N GLY A 8 -37.67 21.47 4.59
CA GLY A 8 -37.80 22.71 5.36
C GLY A 8 -38.90 22.72 6.43
N ARG A 9 -39.75 21.69 6.51
CA ARG A 9 -40.86 21.65 7.49
C ARG A 9 -40.34 21.39 8.91
N LYS A 10 -40.91 22.09 9.89
CA LYS A 10 -40.68 21.84 11.31
C LYS A 10 -41.50 20.64 11.78
N GLU A 11 -40.88 19.74 12.54
CA GLU A 11 -41.56 18.62 13.20
C GLU A 11 -41.08 18.48 14.64
N ASN A 12 -41.96 18.10 15.55
CA ASN A 12 -41.58 17.86 16.94
C ASN A 12 -40.60 16.67 17.04
N VAL A 13 -39.57 16.82 17.86
CA VAL A 13 -38.68 15.70 18.22
C VAL A 13 -39.51 14.67 18.97
N MET A 14 -39.63 13.46 18.43
CA MET A 14 -40.33 12.34 19.07
C MET A 14 -39.35 11.18 19.22
N PHE A 15 -39.14 10.74 20.47
CA PHE A 15 -38.28 9.60 20.78
C PHE A 15 -38.65 8.37 19.95
N ASP A 16 -39.93 8.04 19.88
CA ASP A 16 -40.43 6.87 19.13
C ASP A 16 -40.13 6.93 17.63
N LYS A 17 -40.09 8.13 17.03
CA LYS A 17 -39.74 8.29 15.60
C LYS A 17 -38.25 8.03 15.37
N ILE A 18 -37.39 8.50 16.25
CA ILE A 18 -35.94 8.25 16.20
C ILE A 18 -35.70 6.74 16.38
N THR A 19 -36.28 6.15 17.42
CA THR A 19 -36.18 4.71 17.71
C THR A 19 -36.72 3.86 16.57
N SER A 20 -37.88 4.19 16.00
CA SER A 20 -38.46 3.48 14.85
C SER A 20 -37.55 3.53 13.63
N ARG A 21 -36.92 4.68 13.37
CA ARG A 21 -35.97 4.82 12.27
C ARG A 21 -34.74 3.94 12.46
N ILE A 22 -34.15 3.93 13.64
CA ILE A 22 -32.98 3.09 13.96
C ILE A 22 -33.37 1.61 13.82
N SER A 23 -34.53 1.24 14.37
CA SER A 23 -35.03 -0.16 14.35
C SER A 23 -35.16 -0.72 12.93
N LYS A 24 -35.63 0.10 11.96
CA LYS A 24 -35.71 -0.31 10.54
C LYS A 24 -34.37 -0.67 9.91
N LEU A 25 -33.26 -0.20 10.50
CA LEU A 25 -31.90 -0.45 10.01
C LEU A 25 -31.18 -1.55 10.81
N CYS A 26 -31.81 -2.12 11.85
CA CYS A 26 -31.24 -3.17 12.70
C CYS A 26 -31.51 -4.59 12.19
N TYR A 27 -31.99 -4.78 10.96
CA TYR A 27 -32.29 -6.12 10.42
C TYR A 27 -31.04 -7.03 10.44
N GLY A 28 -31.18 -8.23 11.00
CA GLY A 28 -30.10 -9.21 11.09
C GLY A 28 -28.91 -8.80 11.97
N LEU A 29 -29.07 -7.78 12.83
CA LEU A 29 -28.09 -7.44 13.87
C LEU A 29 -28.46 -8.14 15.18
N ASN A 30 -27.47 -8.34 16.05
CA ASN A 30 -27.68 -8.97 17.35
C ASN A 30 -28.54 -8.09 18.28
N GLU A 31 -29.76 -8.56 18.57
CA GLU A 31 -30.76 -7.83 19.35
C GLU A 31 -30.41 -7.69 20.84
N ASP A 32 -29.57 -8.58 21.38
CA ASP A 32 -29.14 -8.53 22.78
C ASP A 32 -28.22 -7.33 23.05
N PHE A 33 -27.39 -6.98 22.06
CA PHE A 33 -26.44 -5.88 22.15
C PHE A 33 -26.95 -4.60 21.50
N VAL A 34 -27.55 -4.68 20.30
CA VAL A 34 -27.96 -3.53 19.50
C VAL A 34 -29.40 -3.15 19.81
N VAL A 35 -29.62 -2.47 20.94
CA VAL A 35 -30.95 -2.02 21.36
C VAL A 35 -31.24 -0.59 20.83
N PRO A 36 -32.18 -0.41 19.87
CA PRO A 36 -32.44 0.89 19.24
C PRO A 36 -32.82 2.00 20.23
N ALA A 37 -33.58 1.66 21.27
CA ALA A 37 -34.00 2.60 22.30
C ALA A 37 -32.81 3.17 23.10
N LYS A 38 -31.78 2.35 23.39
CA LYS A 38 -30.57 2.81 24.10
C LYS A 38 -29.76 3.80 23.24
N ILE A 39 -29.69 3.55 21.93
CA ILE A 39 -29.04 4.48 20.99
C ILE A 39 -29.84 5.78 20.93
N ALA A 40 -31.15 5.71 20.76
CA ALA A 40 -32.02 6.88 20.71
C ALA A 40 -31.91 7.75 21.97
N GLN A 41 -31.80 7.14 23.17
CA GLN A 41 -31.59 7.86 24.42
C GLN A 41 -30.28 8.68 24.41
N LYS A 42 -29.18 8.07 23.96
CA LYS A 42 -27.90 8.78 23.81
C LYS A 42 -27.97 9.89 22.78
N VAL A 43 -28.61 9.64 21.64
CA VAL A 43 -28.76 10.64 20.58
C VAL A 43 -29.56 11.84 21.05
N VAL A 44 -30.69 11.63 21.74
CA VAL A 44 -31.56 12.71 22.25
C VAL A 44 -30.81 13.69 23.15
N SER A 45 -29.79 13.22 23.89
CA SER A 45 -28.95 14.09 24.73
C SER A 45 -28.13 15.12 23.94
N GLY A 46 -27.80 14.83 22.67
CA GLY A 46 -27.08 15.72 21.76
C GLY A 46 -27.98 16.54 20.83
N VAL A 47 -29.30 16.42 20.94
CA VAL A 47 -30.26 17.14 20.08
C VAL A 47 -30.48 18.55 20.63
N TYR A 48 -30.39 19.56 19.76
CA TYR A 48 -30.72 20.95 20.07
C TYR A 48 -31.91 21.44 19.23
N GLN A 49 -32.56 22.52 19.66
CA GLN A 49 -33.72 23.07 18.97
C GLN A 49 -33.34 23.61 17.58
N GLY A 50 -34.00 23.10 16.54
CA GLY A 50 -33.73 23.50 15.15
C GLY A 50 -32.74 22.63 14.40
N ILE A 51 -32.21 21.56 15.02
CA ILE A 51 -31.35 20.58 14.34
C ILE A 51 -32.04 20.03 13.08
N THR A 52 -31.29 19.89 11.98
CA THR A 52 -31.82 19.31 10.76
C THR A 52 -31.90 17.79 10.87
N THR A 53 -32.79 17.16 10.10
CA THR A 53 -32.86 15.69 10.05
C THR A 53 -31.59 15.04 9.51
N VAL A 54 -30.78 15.77 8.74
CA VAL A 54 -29.49 15.29 8.21
C VAL A 54 -28.43 15.27 9.33
N GLU A 55 -28.34 16.35 10.11
CA GLU A 55 -27.45 16.41 11.28
C GLU A 55 -27.84 15.39 12.33
N LEU A 56 -29.15 15.16 12.53
CA LEU A 56 -29.63 14.13 13.44
C LEU A 56 -29.21 12.72 13.00
N ASP A 57 -29.31 12.40 11.71
CA ASP A 57 -28.87 11.11 11.16
C ASP A 57 -27.35 10.95 11.29
N ASN A 58 -26.57 12.02 11.05
CA ASN A 58 -25.11 12.02 11.24
C ASN A 58 -24.73 11.77 12.70
N LEU A 59 -25.36 12.48 13.65
CA LEU A 59 -25.16 12.27 15.08
C LEU A 59 -25.51 10.85 15.51
N THR A 60 -26.59 10.30 14.95
CA THR A 60 -27.02 8.91 15.22
C THR A 60 -25.98 7.91 14.71
N ALA A 61 -25.46 8.10 13.49
CA ALA A 61 -24.42 7.25 12.92
C ALA A 61 -23.12 7.32 13.73
N GLU A 62 -22.71 8.51 14.16
CA GLU A 62 -21.51 8.69 15.00
C GLU A 62 -21.66 8.07 16.38
N THR A 63 -22.83 8.25 17.00
CA THR A 63 -23.15 7.61 18.30
C THR A 63 -23.10 6.09 18.19
N ALA A 64 -23.66 5.51 17.12
CA ALA A 64 -23.54 4.09 16.86
C ALA A 64 -22.07 3.67 16.62
N ALA A 65 -21.29 4.45 15.87
CA ALA A 65 -19.88 4.14 15.63
C ALA A 65 -19.05 4.13 16.94
N TYR A 66 -19.32 5.04 17.88
CA TYR A 66 -18.70 5.03 19.21
C TYR A 66 -19.00 3.77 20.02
N MET A 67 -20.15 3.13 19.77
CA MET A 67 -20.58 1.91 20.44
C MET A 67 -19.99 0.62 19.81
N THR A 68 -19.16 0.74 18.76
CA THR A 68 -18.46 -0.40 18.13
C THR A 68 -17.58 -1.18 19.12
N THR A 69 -17.05 -0.53 20.16
CA THR A 69 -16.28 -1.23 21.19
C THR A 69 -17.11 -2.19 22.04
N ASN A 70 -18.44 -2.08 21.99
CA ASN A 70 -19.33 -2.94 22.77
C ASN A 70 -19.73 -4.18 21.95
N HIS A 71 -20.04 -3.99 20.67
CA HIS A 71 -20.36 -5.08 19.74
C HIS A 71 -20.08 -4.62 18.29
N PRO A 72 -19.54 -5.48 17.40
CA PRO A 72 -19.16 -5.08 16.05
C PRO A 72 -20.34 -4.67 15.16
N ASP A 73 -21.55 -5.20 15.41
CA ASP A 73 -22.77 -4.81 14.69
C ASP A 73 -23.12 -3.33 14.78
N PHE A 74 -22.64 -2.62 15.81
CA PHE A 74 -22.80 -1.17 15.89
C PHE A 74 -22.08 -0.44 14.73
N ALA A 75 -20.96 -0.98 14.23
CA ALA A 75 -20.28 -0.43 13.05
C ALA A 75 -21.12 -0.63 11.77
N ILE A 76 -21.84 -1.75 11.67
CA ILE A 76 -22.77 -2.02 10.56
C ILE A 76 -23.95 -1.06 10.64
N LEU A 77 -24.56 -0.91 11.82
CA LEU A 77 -25.68 0.02 12.03
C LEU A 77 -25.28 1.47 11.73
N ALA A 78 -24.12 1.90 12.22
CA ALA A 78 -23.57 3.22 11.95
C ALA A 78 -23.43 3.48 10.45
N ALA A 79 -22.91 2.51 9.70
CA ALA A 79 -22.80 2.60 8.25
C ALA A 79 -24.19 2.69 7.59
N ARG A 80 -25.13 1.80 7.97
CA ARG A 80 -26.49 1.79 7.41
C ARG A 80 -27.21 3.11 7.62
N ILE A 81 -27.07 3.74 8.78
CA ILE A 81 -27.64 5.06 9.06
C ILE A 81 -27.02 6.11 8.14
N ALA A 82 -25.69 6.15 8.03
CA ALA A 82 -24.98 7.11 7.19
C ALA A 82 -25.31 6.94 5.69
N ILE A 83 -25.41 5.71 5.21
CA ILE A 83 -25.76 5.38 3.82
C ILE A 83 -27.22 5.71 3.54
N SER A 84 -28.14 5.34 4.44
CA SER A 84 -29.55 5.72 4.32
C SER A 84 -29.73 7.23 4.32
N ASN A 85 -28.89 7.97 5.07
CA ASN A 85 -28.86 9.43 5.05
C ASN A 85 -28.49 9.93 3.65
N LEU A 86 -27.38 9.43 3.08
CA LEU A 86 -26.87 9.79 1.75
C LEU A 86 -27.85 9.46 0.62
N GLN A 87 -28.39 8.25 0.58
CA GLN A 87 -29.32 7.83 -0.48
C GLN A 87 -30.54 8.75 -0.55
N LYS A 88 -30.95 9.27 0.60
CA LYS A 88 -32.13 10.10 0.73
C LYS A 88 -31.83 11.58 0.34
N GLU A 89 -30.55 11.95 0.22
CA GLU A 89 -30.04 13.26 -0.27
C GLU A 89 -29.55 13.21 -1.73
N THR A 90 -29.59 12.04 -2.38
CA THR A 90 -29.06 11.83 -3.74
C THR A 90 -30.12 11.25 -4.65
N ASP A 91 -30.02 11.54 -5.95
CA ASP A 91 -30.93 10.98 -6.96
C ASP A 91 -30.90 9.45 -6.95
N ASP A 92 -32.05 8.85 -7.25
CA ASP A 92 -32.28 7.41 -7.29
C ASP A 92 -31.80 6.73 -8.59
N LYS A 93 -31.58 7.50 -9.67
CA LYS A 93 -31.07 7.01 -10.94
C LYS A 93 -29.63 7.44 -11.22
N PHE A 94 -28.81 6.50 -11.68
CA PHE A 94 -27.42 6.78 -12.05
C PHE A 94 -27.34 7.69 -13.28
N SER A 95 -28.16 7.44 -14.30
CA SER A 95 -28.26 8.29 -15.49
C SER A 95 -28.55 9.75 -15.16
N SER A 96 -29.45 10.03 -14.21
CA SER A 96 -29.73 11.39 -13.72
C SER A 96 -28.51 12.05 -13.09
N VAL A 97 -27.75 11.33 -12.27
CA VAL A 97 -26.51 11.83 -11.66
C VAL A 97 -25.45 12.13 -12.72
N ILE A 98 -25.24 11.24 -13.68
CA ILE A 98 -24.31 11.46 -14.79
C ILE A 98 -24.72 12.68 -15.62
N HIS A 99 -26.01 12.85 -15.88
CA HIS A 99 -26.53 14.03 -16.55
C HIS A 99 -26.21 15.33 -15.78
N LYS A 100 -26.45 15.35 -14.47
CA LYS A 100 -26.12 16.50 -13.61
C LYS A 100 -24.61 16.79 -13.57
N LEU A 101 -23.78 15.76 -13.54
CA LEU A 101 -22.31 15.89 -13.52
C LEU A 101 -21.77 16.42 -14.86
N TYR A 102 -22.35 16.00 -15.99
CA TYR A 102 -21.92 16.44 -17.31
C TYR A 102 -22.34 17.90 -17.59
N HIS A 103 -23.58 18.26 -17.26
CA HIS A 103 -24.09 19.63 -17.41
C HIS A 103 -23.73 20.54 -16.22
N HIS A 104 -22.72 20.17 -15.42
CA HIS A 104 -22.24 21.03 -14.35
C HIS A 104 -21.65 22.31 -14.93
N GLU A 105 -22.03 23.45 -14.33
CA GLU A 105 -21.47 24.76 -14.66
C GLU A 105 -20.65 25.30 -13.50
N HIS A 106 -19.60 26.04 -13.83
CA HIS A 106 -18.81 26.74 -12.83
C HIS A 106 -19.72 27.71 -12.03
N PRO A 107 -19.81 27.62 -10.70
CA PRO A 107 -20.86 28.28 -9.91
C PRO A 107 -20.87 29.81 -10.06
N LYS A 108 -19.70 30.42 -10.22
CA LYS A 108 -19.53 31.88 -10.45
C LYS A 108 -19.56 32.30 -11.92
N LEU A 109 -18.78 31.64 -12.78
CA LEU A 109 -18.61 32.01 -14.19
C LEU A 109 -19.77 31.56 -15.10
N LYS A 110 -20.61 30.62 -14.64
CA LYS A 110 -21.73 30.04 -15.41
C LYS A 110 -21.32 29.43 -16.75
N GLN A 111 -20.05 29.06 -16.88
CA GLN A 111 -19.53 28.37 -18.05
C GLN A 111 -19.61 26.85 -17.84
N PRO A 112 -19.81 26.06 -18.91
CA PRO A 112 -19.75 24.60 -18.84
C PRO A 112 -18.45 24.13 -18.20
N ASN A 113 -18.55 23.29 -17.18
CA ASN A 113 -17.42 22.69 -16.47
C ASN A 113 -17.77 21.24 -16.12
N PRO A 114 -17.88 20.35 -17.13
CA PRO A 114 -18.29 18.96 -16.92
C PRO A 114 -17.35 18.24 -15.95
N LEU A 115 -17.93 17.48 -15.01
CA LEU A 115 -17.18 16.66 -14.05
C LEU A 115 -16.99 15.22 -14.52
N VAL A 116 -17.70 14.82 -15.57
CA VAL A 116 -17.58 13.53 -16.27
C VAL A 116 -17.27 13.76 -17.75
N SER A 117 -16.65 12.80 -18.42
CA SER A 117 -16.31 12.93 -19.83
C SER A 117 -17.55 12.85 -20.73
N LYS A 118 -17.44 13.41 -21.94
CA LYS A 118 -18.50 13.32 -22.94
C LYS A 118 -18.73 11.86 -23.37
N GLU A 119 -17.66 11.09 -23.47
CA GLU A 119 -17.71 9.68 -23.85
C GLU A 119 -18.49 8.86 -22.82
N LEU A 120 -18.26 9.08 -21.51
CA LEU A 120 -19.05 8.45 -20.47
C LEU A 120 -20.53 8.87 -20.59
N TYR A 121 -20.79 10.18 -20.71
CA TYR A 121 -22.14 10.71 -20.83
C TYR A 121 -22.91 10.07 -22.00
N ASP A 122 -22.31 10.03 -23.18
CA ASP A 122 -22.93 9.47 -24.38
C ASP A 122 -23.26 7.98 -24.22
N VAL A 123 -22.33 7.18 -23.69
CA VAL A 123 -22.55 5.74 -23.43
C VAL A 123 -23.68 5.53 -22.43
N VAL A 124 -23.70 6.30 -21.35
CA VAL A 124 -24.71 6.18 -20.29
C VAL A 124 -26.08 6.60 -20.81
N MET A 125 -26.18 7.75 -21.48
CA MET A 125 -27.47 8.23 -22.00
C MET A 125 -28.04 7.29 -23.07
N ALA A 126 -27.20 6.72 -23.93
CA ALA A 126 -27.63 5.77 -24.95
C ALA A 126 -28.16 4.44 -24.35
N ASN A 127 -27.80 4.11 -23.11
CA ASN A 127 -28.11 2.83 -22.47
C ASN A 127 -28.73 2.99 -21.06
N ALA A 128 -29.35 4.14 -20.79
CA ALA A 128 -29.75 4.56 -19.44
C ALA A 128 -30.58 3.49 -18.71
N ASP A 129 -31.65 2.99 -19.35
CA ASP A 129 -32.54 2.00 -18.75
C ASP A 129 -31.82 0.69 -18.37
N LYS A 130 -30.90 0.23 -19.24
CA LYS A 130 -30.13 -1.00 -18.99
C LYS A 130 -29.14 -0.83 -17.85
N ILE A 131 -28.45 0.32 -17.80
CA ILE A 131 -27.43 0.60 -16.79
C ILE A 131 -28.09 0.86 -15.43
N ASP A 132 -29.15 1.67 -15.38
CA ASP A 132 -29.89 1.94 -14.15
C ASP A 132 -30.47 0.65 -13.56
N ALA A 133 -30.99 -0.26 -14.40
CA ALA A 133 -31.53 -1.55 -13.95
C ALA A 133 -30.45 -2.53 -13.45
N ALA A 134 -29.20 -2.41 -13.88
CA ALA A 134 -28.10 -3.27 -13.46
C ALA A 134 -27.55 -2.92 -12.06
N ILE A 135 -27.84 -1.71 -11.55
CA ILE A 135 -27.32 -1.22 -10.28
C ILE A 135 -28.11 -1.80 -9.11
N ILE A 136 -27.40 -2.42 -8.16
CA ILE A 136 -27.98 -2.99 -6.94
C ILE A 136 -27.67 -2.04 -5.78
N HIS A 137 -28.61 -1.13 -5.48
CA HIS A 137 -28.42 -0.10 -4.44
C HIS A 137 -28.18 -0.66 -3.04
N ASP A 138 -28.71 -1.85 -2.73
CA ASP A 138 -28.55 -2.48 -1.42
C ASP A 138 -27.09 -2.80 -1.09
N ARG A 139 -26.22 -2.97 -2.11
CA ARG A 139 -24.78 -3.16 -1.93
C ARG A 139 -24.07 -1.94 -1.33
N ASP A 140 -24.72 -0.78 -1.27
CA ASP A 140 -24.19 0.35 -0.48
C ASP A 140 -24.11 -0.04 1.01
N PHE A 141 -25.05 -0.83 1.53
CA PHE A 141 -25.10 -1.24 2.93
C PHE A 141 -24.02 -2.25 3.34
N ASP A 142 -23.26 -2.80 2.39
CA ASP A 142 -22.15 -3.70 2.67
C ASP A 142 -20.92 -2.97 3.21
N PHE A 143 -20.81 -1.65 3.03
CA PHE A 143 -19.70 -0.85 3.56
C PHE A 143 -19.83 -0.69 5.07
N ASN A 144 -18.70 -0.82 5.78
CA ASN A 144 -18.63 -0.41 7.18
C ASN A 144 -18.53 1.13 7.28
N PHE A 145 -18.71 1.66 8.49
CA PHE A 145 -18.79 3.10 8.72
C PHE A 145 -17.52 3.84 8.24
N PHE A 146 -16.33 3.32 8.58
CA PHE A 146 -15.07 3.99 8.24
C PHE A 146 -14.74 3.91 6.74
N GLY A 147 -15.06 2.78 6.10
CA GLY A 147 -14.93 2.62 4.66
C GLY A 147 -15.85 3.58 3.91
N PHE A 148 -17.11 3.69 4.35
CA PHE A 148 -18.05 4.66 3.81
C PHE A 148 -17.59 6.11 4.02
N LYS A 149 -17.13 6.48 5.22
CA LYS A 149 -16.60 7.83 5.49
C LYS A 149 -15.35 8.16 4.67
N THR A 150 -14.55 7.15 4.33
CA THR A 150 -13.42 7.31 3.42
C THR A 150 -13.89 7.66 2.00
N LEU A 151 -14.91 6.95 1.50
CA LEU A 151 -15.56 7.26 0.22
C LEU A 151 -16.17 8.66 0.21
N GLU A 152 -16.98 9.00 1.21
CA GLU A 152 -17.68 10.28 1.39
C GLU A 152 -16.71 11.48 1.39
N ARG A 153 -15.56 11.32 2.04
CA ARG A 153 -14.56 12.39 2.14
C ARG A 153 -13.91 12.70 0.80
N SER A 154 -13.58 11.66 0.01
CA SER A 154 -12.55 11.82 -1.04
C SER A 154 -12.95 11.28 -2.42
N TYR A 155 -13.80 10.26 -2.51
CA TYR A 155 -14.05 9.48 -3.73
C TYR A 155 -15.35 9.81 -4.44
N LEU A 156 -16.41 10.08 -3.68
CA LEU A 156 -17.72 10.38 -4.26
C LEU A 156 -17.72 11.79 -4.85
N LEU A 157 -18.12 11.92 -6.12
CA LEU A 157 -18.19 13.21 -6.80
C LEU A 157 -19.19 14.16 -6.13
N LYS A 158 -18.83 15.45 -6.12
CA LYS A 158 -19.58 16.52 -5.46
C LYS A 158 -19.91 17.65 -6.43
N ILE A 159 -21.09 18.25 -6.28
CA ILE A 159 -21.49 19.50 -6.91
C ILE A 159 -21.69 20.53 -5.80
N ASN A 160 -21.05 21.69 -5.89
CA ASN A 160 -21.15 22.76 -4.87
C ASN A 160 -20.87 22.25 -3.43
N ASN A 161 -19.94 21.31 -3.29
CA ASN A 161 -19.57 20.64 -2.02
C ASN A 161 -20.62 19.66 -1.46
N GLU A 162 -21.72 19.42 -2.17
CA GLU A 162 -22.72 18.40 -1.86
C GLU A 162 -22.44 17.12 -2.65
N ILE A 163 -22.56 15.97 -2.00
CA ILE A 163 -22.32 14.68 -2.65
C ILE A 163 -23.51 14.34 -3.53
N VAL A 164 -23.24 14.04 -4.80
CA VAL A 164 -24.26 13.61 -5.77
C VAL A 164 -24.11 12.14 -6.16
N GLU A 165 -22.92 11.57 -5.97
CA GLU A 165 -22.60 10.20 -6.34
C GLU A 165 -22.74 9.23 -5.16
N ARG A 166 -23.48 8.13 -5.34
CA ARG A 166 -23.55 7.01 -4.40
C ARG A 166 -22.36 6.05 -4.59
N PRO A 167 -22.00 5.20 -3.61
CA PRO A 167 -20.95 4.21 -3.80
C PRO A 167 -21.17 3.32 -5.04
N GLN A 168 -22.39 2.81 -5.26
CA GLN A 168 -22.69 2.05 -6.49
C GLN A 168 -22.48 2.86 -7.78
N TYR A 169 -22.79 4.16 -7.76
CA TYR A 169 -22.64 5.02 -8.93
C TYR A 169 -21.17 5.25 -9.27
N MET A 170 -20.32 5.43 -8.25
CA MET A 170 -18.88 5.49 -8.44
C MET A 170 -18.35 4.21 -9.08
N ILE A 171 -18.77 3.03 -8.59
CA ILE A 171 -18.33 1.75 -9.14
C ILE A 171 -18.80 1.56 -10.59
N MET A 172 -20.06 1.90 -10.90
CA MET A 172 -20.57 1.83 -12.27
C MET A 172 -19.88 2.83 -13.21
N ARG A 173 -19.63 4.07 -12.76
CA ARG A 173 -18.84 5.06 -13.50
C ARG A 173 -17.44 4.51 -13.80
N VAL A 174 -16.78 3.89 -12.82
CA VAL A 174 -15.45 3.29 -13.02
C VAL A 174 -15.52 2.16 -14.05
N ALA A 175 -16.48 1.25 -13.93
CA ALA A 175 -16.63 0.13 -14.85
C ALA A 175 -16.87 0.61 -16.29
N ILE A 176 -17.82 1.51 -16.52
CA ILE A 176 -18.08 2.08 -17.85
C ILE A 176 -16.90 2.93 -18.30
N GLY A 177 -16.25 3.66 -17.39
CA GLY A 177 -15.04 4.44 -17.70
C GLY A 177 -13.89 3.59 -18.22
N ILE A 178 -13.76 2.34 -17.79
CA ILE A 178 -12.74 1.38 -18.28
C ILE A 178 -13.19 0.68 -19.57
N HIS A 179 -14.46 0.30 -19.66
CA HIS A 179 -14.94 -0.60 -20.71
C HIS A 179 -15.66 0.09 -21.87
N GLY A 180 -16.05 1.36 -21.72
CA GLY A 180 -16.77 2.14 -22.72
C GLY A 180 -18.06 1.45 -23.16
N ASN A 181 -18.19 1.20 -24.46
CA ASN A 181 -19.35 0.56 -25.07
C ASN A 181 -19.46 -0.96 -24.80
N ASP A 182 -18.42 -1.60 -24.26
CA ASP A 182 -18.45 -3.02 -23.86
C ASP A 182 -19.19 -3.18 -22.52
N LEU A 183 -20.53 -3.11 -22.59
CA LEU A 183 -21.40 -3.17 -21.41
C LEU A 183 -21.37 -4.52 -20.70
N GLU A 184 -21.09 -5.61 -21.40
CA GLU A 184 -20.98 -6.94 -20.78
C GLU A 184 -19.79 -6.96 -19.81
N SER A 185 -18.61 -6.52 -20.28
CA SER A 185 -17.45 -6.39 -19.40
C SER A 185 -17.67 -5.34 -18.32
N ALA A 186 -18.34 -4.22 -18.62
CA ALA A 186 -18.68 -3.20 -17.63
C ALA A 186 -19.54 -3.77 -16.50
N PHE A 187 -20.61 -4.51 -16.81
CA PHE A 187 -21.49 -5.09 -15.80
C PHE A 187 -20.79 -6.19 -15.01
N ARG A 188 -19.94 -7.01 -15.65
CA ARG A 188 -19.13 -8.01 -14.95
C ARG A 188 -18.15 -7.35 -13.96
N THR A 189 -17.49 -6.28 -14.37
CA THR A 189 -16.60 -5.49 -13.50
C THR A 189 -17.37 -4.83 -12.36
N TYR A 190 -18.51 -4.21 -12.67
CA TYR A 190 -19.39 -3.61 -11.66
C TYR A 190 -19.82 -4.66 -10.62
N ASP A 191 -20.26 -5.84 -11.04
CA ASP A 191 -20.73 -6.88 -10.14
C ASP A 191 -19.63 -7.35 -9.17
N LEU A 192 -18.44 -7.62 -9.70
CA LEU A 192 -17.30 -8.08 -8.91
C LEU A 192 -16.77 -6.98 -7.96
N MET A 193 -16.70 -5.73 -8.40
CA MET A 193 -16.27 -4.62 -7.56
C MET A 193 -17.29 -4.26 -6.48
N SER A 194 -18.59 -4.21 -6.82
CA SER A 194 -19.66 -3.92 -5.85
C SER A 194 -19.86 -5.06 -4.84
N SER A 195 -19.58 -6.31 -5.24
CA SER A 195 -19.49 -7.46 -4.34
C SER A 195 -18.16 -7.54 -3.57
N LYS A 196 -17.25 -6.58 -3.81
CA LYS A 196 -15.95 -6.38 -3.15
C LYS A 196 -14.94 -7.50 -3.36
N TYR A 197 -15.00 -8.25 -4.46
CA TYR A 197 -13.99 -9.25 -4.82
C TYR A 197 -12.62 -8.63 -5.13
N PHE A 198 -12.63 -7.42 -5.68
CA PHE A 198 -11.44 -6.63 -5.94
C PHE A 198 -11.79 -5.14 -5.96
N THR A 199 -10.77 -4.30 -6.00
CA THR A 199 -10.93 -2.87 -6.31
C THR A 199 -9.73 -2.35 -7.09
N HIS A 200 -9.98 -1.40 -7.98
CA HIS A 200 -8.93 -0.65 -8.66
C HIS A 200 -8.25 0.33 -7.70
N ALA A 201 -7.06 0.79 -8.06
CA ALA A 201 -6.33 1.77 -7.27
C ALA A 201 -7.04 3.14 -7.23
N THR A 202 -6.64 3.95 -6.25
CA THR A 202 -7.25 5.26 -5.97
C THR A 202 -7.38 6.17 -7.21
N PRO A 203 -6.37 6.34 -8.07
CA PRO A 203 -6.50 7.22 -9.24
C PRO A 203 -7.56 6.72 -10.24
N THR A 204 -7.68 5.41 -10.43
CA THR A 204 -8.74 4.84 -11.27
C THR A 204 -10.13 5.14 -10.68
N LEU A 205 -10.31 4.98 -9.36
CA LEU A 205 -11.59 5.29 -8.69
C LEU A 205 -11.96 6.78 -8.80
N PHE A 206 -10.97 7.67 -8.70
CA PHE A 206 -11.17 9.11 -8.85
C PHE A 206 -11.49 9.54 -10.28
N ASN A 207 -10.76 9.00 -11.25
CA ASN A 207 -10.66 9.63 -12.58
C ASN A 207 -11.30 8.81 -13.71
N ALA A 208 -11.67 7.55 -13.52
CA ALA A 208 -12.36 6.80 -14.57
C ALA A 208 -13.69 7.48 -14.93
N GLY A 209 -13.90 7.70 -16.22
CA GLY A 209 -15.08 8.40 -16.75
C GLY A 209 -15.08 9.92 -16.54
N THR A 210 -13.97 10.53 -16.10
CA THR A 210 -13.83 12.00 -15.98
C THR A 210 -13.15 12.60 -17.22
N PRO A 211 -13.20 13.93 -17.44
CA PRO A 211 -12.68 14.55 -18.67
C PRO A 211 -11.18 14.32 -18.95
N LYS A 212 -10.38 14.04 -17.92
CA LYS A 212 -8.96 13.71 -18.05
C LYS A 212 -8.65 12.48 -17.20
N PRO A 213 -8.95 11.26 -17.70
CA PRO A 213 -8.90 10.05 -16.92
C PRO A 213 -7.45 9.60 -16.72
N GLN A 214 -6.72 10.22 -15.79
CA GLN A 214 -5.42 9.72 -15.34
C GLN A 214 -5.68 8.60 -14.31
N LEU A 215 -5.52 7.36 -14.73
CA LEU A 215 -5.93 6.15 -14.01
C LEU A 215 -4.76 5.43 -13.33
N SER A 216 -3.53 5.66 -13.80
CA SER A 216 -2.31 5.01 -13.31
C SER A 216 -1.82 5.61 -11.99
N SER A 217 -1.15 4.82 -11.15
CA SER A 217 -0.83 5.25 -9.77
C SER A 217 0.58 5.74 -9.55
N CYS A 218 1.56 5.15 -10.24
CA CYS A 218 2.96 5.43 -10.01
C CYS A 218 3.71 5.56 -11.33
N PHE A 219 4.76 6.36 -11.29
CA PHE A 219 5.65 6.60 -12.41
C PHE A 219 7.09 6.41 -11.95
N LEU A 220 7.93 5.87 -12.82
CA LEU A 220 9.38 5.77 -12.60
C LEU A 220 10.07 6.63 -13.64
N VAL A 221 10.95 7.50 -13.17
CA VAL A 221 11.64 8.48 -13.99
C VAL A 221 13.13 8.28 -13.80
N GLN A 222 13.84 8.09 -14.90
CA GLN A 222 15.28 8.21 -14.90
C GLN A 222 15.67 9.67 -15.09
N MET A 223 16.72 10.13 -14.38
CA MET A 223 17.34 11.39 -14.74
C MET A 223 17.79 11.36 -16.20
N LYS A 224 17.31 12.31 -17.03
CA LYS A 224 17.57 12.31 -18.48
C LYS A 224 19.08 12.35 -18.76
N GLU A 225 19.75 13.36 -18.23
CA GLU A 225 21.18 13.62 -18.44
C GLU A 225 21.81 14.21 -17.18
N ASP A 226 23.14 14.08 -17.08
CA ASP A 226 23.95 14.80 -16.09
C ASP A 226 24.30 16.21 -16.60
N SER A 227 23.25 17.02 -16.78
CA SER A 227 23.28 18.40 -17.26
C SER A 227 22.19 19.23 -16.57
N ILE A 228 22.32 20.55 -16.54
CA ILE A 228 21.28 21.42 -15.95
C ILE A 228 19.96 21.26 -16.70
N GLU A 229 20.02 21.20 -18.03
CA GLU A 229 18.88 20.98 -18.92
C GLU A 229 18.20 19.65 -18.60
N GLY A 230 18.96 18.55 -18.54
CA GLY A 230 18.44 17.22 -18.22
C GLY A 230 17.81 17.15 -16.82
N ILE A 231 18.39 17.84 -15.84
CA ILE A 231 17.86 17.94 -14.48
C ILE A 231 16.52 18.69 -14.47
N TYR A 232 16.44 19.87 -15.08
CA TYR A 232 15.21 20.67 -15.10
C TYR A 232 14.10 20.06 -15.96
N ASP A 233 14.43 19.35 -17.03
CA ASP A 233 13.47 18.55 -17.80
C ASP A 233 12.89 17.40 -16.97
N THR A 234 13.74 16.75 -16.16
CA THR A 234 13.31 15.69 -15.24
C THR A 234 12.40 16.26 -14.15
N ILE A 235 12.74 17.42 -13.56
CA ILE A 235 11.89 18.12 -12.58
C ILE A 235 10.54 18.49 -13.21
N THR A 236 10.54 19.02 -14.44
CA THR A 236 9.33 19.38 -15.18
C THR A 236 8.44 18.15 -15.41
N THR A 237 9.05 17.03 -15.77
CA THR A 237 8.37 15.74 -15.92
C THR A 237 7.71 15.31 -14.60
N CYS A 238 8.45 15.34 -13.50
CA CYS A 238 7.94 15.02 -12.17
C CYS A 238 6.80 15.94 -11.74
N ALA A 239 6.88 17.25 -12.03
CA ALA A 239 5.85 18.23 -11.72
C ALA A 239 4.55 17.96 -12.51
N ARG A 240 4.64 17.64 -13.80
CA ARG A 240 3.47 17.28 -14.65
C ARG A 240 2.78 16.01 -14.17
N ILE A 241 3.57 15.01 -13.77
CA ILE A 241 3.07 13.76 -13.20
C ILE A 241 2.38 14.02 -11.85
N SER A 242 3.05 14.73 -10.93
CA SER A 242 2.52 15.03 -9.60
C SER A 242 1.23 15.86 -9.66
N LYS A 243 1.14 16.83 -10.59
CA LYS A 243 -0.09 17.61 -10.84
C LYS A 243 -1.29 16.71 -11.11
N SER A 244 -1.05 15.56 -11.75
CA SER A 244 -2.07 14.57 -12.10
C SER A 244 -2.22 13.48 -11.04
N ALA A 245 -1.75 13.72 -9.81
CA ALA A 245 -1.82 12.82 -8.65
C ALA A 245 -1.01 11.51 -8.74
N GLY A 246 -0.01 11.45 -9.63
CA GLY A 246 0.93 10.31 -9.69
C GLY A 246 2.04 10.42 -8.65
N GLY A 247 2.36 9.32 -7.97
CA GLY A 247 3.60 9.19 -7.18
C GLY A 247 4.80 8.90 -8.09
N VAL A 248 5.99 9.42 -7.75
CA VAL A 248 7.17 9.32 -8.63
C VAL A 248 8.33 8.62 -7.91
N GLY A 249 8.95 7.64 -8.56
CA GLY A 249 10.30 7.15 -8.24
C GLY A 249 11.32 7.77 -9.19
N VAL A 250 12.42 8.33 -8.68
CA VAL A 250 13.44 9.05 -9.46
C VAL A 250 14.80 8.38 -9.27
N ALA A 251 15.41 7.90 -10.35
CA ALA A 251 16.78 7.39 -10.34
C ALA A 251 17.77 8.56 -10.48
N ALA A 252 18.54 8.86 -9.42
CA ALA A 252 19.44 10.02 -9.37
C ALA A 252 20.92 9.67 -9.49
N GLN A 253 21.28 8.37 -9.46
CA GLN A 253 22.67 7.90 -9.46
C GLN A 253 23.51 8.24 -10.71
N LYS A 254 22.87 8.77 -11.78
CA LYS A 254 23.54 9.25 -12.99
C LYS A 254 24.22 10.61 -12.76
N ILE A 255 23.76 11.42 -11.81
CA ILE A 255 24.22 12.79 -11.61
C ILE A 255 25.59 12.83 -10.92
N ARG A 256 26.50 13.69 -11.40
CA ARG A 256 27.82 13.86 -10.81
C ARG A 256 27.76 14.30 -9.35
N GLY A 257 28.61 13.72 -8.51
CA GLY A 257 28.65 14.05 -7.09
C GLY A 257 29.47 15.30 -6.76
N SER A 258 29.51 15.64 -5.47
CA SER A 258 30.19 16.83 -4.96
C SER A 258 31.68 16.84 -5.28
N GLY A 259 32.22 18.00 -5.66
CA GLY A 259 33.64 18.18 -5.99
C GLY A 259 34.06 17.73 -7.39
N SER A 260 33.13 17.18 -8.18
CA SER A 260 33.38 16.76 -9.57
C SER A 260 33.60 17.96 -10.49
N TYR A 261 34.45 17.82 -11.50
CA TYR A 261 34.75 18.90 -12.43
C TYR A 261 33.55 19.26 -13.31
N ILE A 262 33.38 20.55 -13.61
CA ILE A 262 32.39 21.02 -14.59
C ILE A 262 33.14 21.64 -15.77
N ALA A 263 33.20 20.87 -16.87
CA ALA A 263 33.74 21.36 -18.13
C ALA A 263 32.89 22.54 -18.63
N GLY A 264 33.55 23.62 -19.08
CA GLY A 264 32.91 24.85 -19.55
C GLY A 264 32.92 25.98 -18.53
N THR A 265 32.52 25.74 -17.27
CA THR A 265 32.55 26.77 -16.21
C THR A 265 33.85 26.78 -15.41
N ASN A 266 34.67 25.73 -15.56
CA ASN A 266 35.91 25.52 -14.78
C ASN A 266 35.68 25.53 -13.26
N GLY A 267 34.47 25.16 -12.83
CA GLY A 267 34.08 25.05 -11.43
C GLY A 267 33.96 23.59 -10.98
N THR A 268 33.53 23.41 -9.73
CA THR A 268 33.24 22.09 -9.13
C THR A 268 31.75 21.95 -8.84
N SER A 269 31.20 20.75 -9.04
CA SER A 269 29.82 20.41 -8.71
C SER A 269 29.56 20.48 -7.20
N ASN A 270 28.37 20.94 -6.84
CA ASN A 270 27.87 20.90 -5.46
C ASN A 270 27.19 19.56 -5.12
N GLY A 271 27.21 18.60 -6.05
CA GLY A 271 26.64 17.26 -5.88
C GLY A 271 25.12 17.21 -5.93
N ILE A 272 24.58 16.06 -5.51
CA ILE A 272 23.14 15.79 -5.63
C ILE A 272 22.30 16.52 -4.57
N ILE A 273 22.88 16.91 -3.43
CA ILE A 273 22.11 17.44 -2.30
C ILE A 273 21.36 18.74 -2.64
N PRO A 274 22.01 19.78 -3.22
CA PRO A 274 21.28 20.99 -3.63
C PRO A 274 20.24 20.73 -4.72
N MET A 275 20.53 19.82 -5.66
CA MET A 275 19.58 19.41 -6.69
C MET A 275 18.31 18.79 -6.05
N LEU A 276 18.49 17.88 -5.09
CA LEU A 276 17.38 17.21 -4.42
C LEU A 276 16.53 18.18 -3.59
N ARG A 277 17.07 19.31 -3.13
CA ARG A 277 16.25 20.37 -2.53
C ARG A 277 15.28 21.02 -3.51
N VAL A 278 15.67 21.16 -4.78
CA VAL A 278 14.75 21.66 -5.83
C VAL A 278 13.62 20.64 -6.08
N PHE A 279 13.94 19.35 -6.08
CA PHE A 279 12.91 18.29 -6.13
C PHE A 279 11.99 18.33 -4.90
N ASN A 280 12.55 18.53 -3.71
CA ASN A 280 11.78 18.67 -2.46
C ASN A 280 10.78 19.82 -2.55
N ASP A 281 11.24 21.01 -2.92
CA ASP A 281 10.38 22.19 -2.99
C ASP A 281 9.36 22.07 -4.12
N THR A 282 9.69 21.38 -5.21
CA THR A 282 8.73 21.02 -6.27
C THR A 282 7.63 20.08 -5.73
N ALA A 283 8.00 19.06 -4.94
CA ALA A 283 7.05 18.13 -4.33
C ALA A 283 6.07 18.85 -3.38
N ARG A 284 6.56 19.84 -2.63
CA ARG A 284 5.75 20.70 -1.75
C ARG A 284 4.85 21.66 -2.53
N PHE A 285 5.36 22.24 -3.61
CA PHE A 285 4.65 23.20 -4.43
C PHE A 285 3.48 22.57 -5.19
N VAL A 286 3.71 21.40 -5.80
CA VAL A 286 2.70 20.71 -6.61
C VAL A 286 1.83 19.83 -5.70
N THR A 287 0.73 20.40 -5.21
CA THR A 287 -0.29 19.64 -4.47
C THR A 287 -1.22 18.89 -5.42
N GLN A 288 -1.47 17.63 -5.11
CA GLN A 288 -2.28 16.71 -5.90
C GLN A 288 -3.78 16.91 -5.62
N GLY A 289 -4.60 16.88 -6.69
CA GLY A 289 -6.07 16.80 -6.57
C GLY A 289 -6.75 18.01 -5.92
N GLY A 290 -6.21 19.21 -6.09
CA GLY A 290 -6.78 20.46 -5.53
C GLY A 290 -6.45 20.66 -4.05
N GLY A 291 -5.21 20.38 -3.63
CA GLY A 291 -4.77 20.54 -2.24
C GLY A 291 -5.11 19.37 -1.31
N LYS A 292 -5.58 18.23 -1.86
CA LYS A 292 -5.99 17.06 -1.06
C LYS A 292 -4.81 16.20 -0.59
N ARG A 293 -3.69 16.20 -1.32
CA ARG A 293 -2.45 15.46 -0.98
C ARG A 293 -1.20 16.21 -1.46
N ASN A 294 -0.08 16.09 -0.77
CA ASN A 294 1.21 16.61 -1.24
C ASN A 294 1.78 15.71 -2.35
N GLY A 295 2.62 16.28 -3.22
CA GLY A 295 3.44 15.47 -4.14
C GLY A 295 4.44 14.64 -3.37
N ASN A 296 4.62 13.37 -3.74
CA ASN A 296 5.53 12.45 -3.07
C ASN A 296 6.50 11.85 -4.08
N PHE A 297 7.80 12.10 -3.90
CA PHE A 297 8.87 11.58 -4.74
C PHE A 297 9.79 10.67 -3.91
N ALA A 298 10.02 9.45 -4.36
CA ALA A 298 11.10 8.61 -3.86
C ALA A 298 12.32 8.75 -4.75
N VAL A 299 13.46 9.08 -4.17
CA VAL A 299 14.72 9.23 -4.88
C VAL A 299 15.59 8.03 -4.59
N TYR A 300 16.16 7.45 -5.64
CA TYR A 300 17.01 6.27 -5.58
C TYR A 300 18.45 6.64 -5.95
N ILE A 301 19.39 6.15 -5.15
CA ILE A 301 20.82 6.15 -5.46
C ILE A 301 21.45 4.79 -5.17
N GLU A 302 22.60 4.52 -5.77
CA GLU A 302 23.39 3.32 -5.48
C GLU A 302 24.44 3.62 -4.39
N PRO A 303 24.81 2.66 -3.53
CA PRO A 303 25.66 2.90 -2.36
C PRO A 303 27.13 3.22 -2.70
N TRP A 304 27.56 3.09 -3.96
CA TRP A 304 28.87 3.54 -4.41
C TRP A 304 28.92 5.03 -4.74
N HIS A 305 27.78 5.73 -4.78
CA HIS A 305 27.75 7.14 -5.12
C HIS A 305 28.50 7.98 -4.07
N VAL A 306 29.33 8.94 -4.50
CA VAL A 306 30.19 9.74 -3.60
C VAL A 306 29.41 10.53 -2.54
N ASP A 307 28.21 11.00 -2.87
CA ASP A 307 27.32 11.73 -1.94
C ASP A 307 26.41 10.83 -1.08
N VAL A 308 26.69 9.52 -0.98
CA VAL A 308 25.78 8.57 -0.29
C VAL A 308 25.59 8.89 1.19
N PHE A 309 26.64 9.35 1.90
CA PHE A 309 26.54 9.66 3.33
C PHE A 309 25.60 10.85 3.58
N GLU A 310 25.76 11.93 2.82
CA GLU A 310 24.92 13.11 2.89
C GLU A 310 23.48 12.81 2.45
N PHE A 311 23.30 11.91 1.48
CA PHE A 311 21.98 11.44 1.06
C PHE A 311 21.22 10.75 2.20
N LEU A 312 21.90 9.91 3.00
CA LEU A 312 21.29 9.23 4.16
C LEU A 312 20.79 10.21 5.23
N ASP A 313 21.36 11.40 5.30
CA ASP A 313 21.02 12.42 6.30
C ASP A 313 19.86 13.34 5.86
N LEU A 314 19.42 13.30 4.60
CA LEU A 314 18.45 14.25 4.02
C LEU A 314 17.13 14.34 4.79
N ARG A 315 16.69 13.24 5.40
CA ARG A 315 15.44 13.16 6.17
C ARG A 315 15.62 13.31 7.68
N LYS A 316 16.85 13.38 8.19
CA LYS A 316 17.09 13.53 9.63
C LYS A 316 16.50 14.84 10.15
N ASN A 317 15.97 14.81 11.38
CA ASN A 317 15.34 15.99 11.98
C ASN A 317 16.37 17.02 12.46
N ASN A 318 17.54 16.56 12.88
CA ASN A 318 18.66 17.39 13.32
C ASN A 318 19.61 17.73 12.14
N GLY A 319 20.54 18.67 12.38
CA GLY A 319 21.54 19.12 11.41
C GLY A 319 21.10 20.35 10.59
N ALA A 320 21.94 20.73 9.63
CA ALA A 320 21.80 21.99 8.90
C ALA A 320 20.67 21.92 7.85
N GLU A 321 19.78 22.90 7.84
CA GLU A 321 18.54 22.87 7.03
C GLU A 321 18.83 22.90 5.52
N GLU A 322 19.92 23.55 5.12
CA GLU A 322 20.38 23.60 3.74
C GLU A 322 20.84 22.25 3.19
N MET A 323 20.99 21.25 4.06
CA MET A 323 21.34 19.86 3.75
C MET A 323 20.17 18.90 4.01
N ARG A 324 18.92 19.39 3.98
CA ARG A 324 17.71 18.59 4.27
C ARG A 324 16.69 18.66 3.13
N ALA A 325 15.98 17.55 2.95
CA ALA A 325 14.90 17.37 1.98
C ALA A 325 13.85 16.40 2.54
N ARG A 326 13.13 16.83 3.58
CA ARG A 326 12.26 15.95 4.39
C ARG A 326 10.96 15.53 3.71
N ASP A 327 10.57 16.18 2.62
CA ASP A 327 9.40 15.82 1.82
C ASP A 327 9.73 14.77 0.76
N LEU A 328 11.02 14.49 0.52
CA LEU A 328 11.47 13.39 -0.34
C LEU A 328 11.56 12.08 0.43
N PHE A 329 11.15 10.99 -0.20
CA PHE A 329 11.40 9.63 0.25
C PHE A 329 12.74 9.16 -0.32
N LEU A 330 13.46 8.31 0.40
CA LEU A 330 14.82 7.90 0.03
C LEU A 330 14.88 6.39 -0.12
N GLY A 331 15.52 5.91 -1.18
CA GLY A 331 15.75 4.48 -1.43
C GLY A 331 17.17 4.20 -1.86
N LEU A 332 17.72 3.06 -1.43
CA LEU A 332 18.98 2.54 -1.91
C LEU A 332 18.75 1.43 -2.94
N TRP A 333 19.45 1.54 -4.06
CA TRP A 333 19.50 0.55 -5.12
C TRP A 333 20.82 -0.23 -5.01
N VAL A 334 20.78 -1.33 -4.28
CA VAL A 334 21.96 -1.97 -3.69
C VAL A 334 22.46 -3.12 -4.58
N PRO A 335 23.70 -3.08 -5.10
CA PRO A 335 24.32 -4.22 -5.77
C PRO A 335 24.71 -5.32 -4.78
N ASP A 336 24.70 -6.57 -5.21
CA ASP A 336 25.11 -7.75 -4.44
C ASP A 336 26.53 -7.57 -3.89
N LEU A 337 27.45 -7.00 -4.69
CA LEU A 337 28.83 -6.74 -4.28
C LEU A 337 28.94 -5.88 -3.02
N PHE A 338 28.07 -4.89 -2.82
CA PHE A 338 28.09 -4.10 -1.59
C PHE A 338 27.77 -4.97 -0.37
N MET A 339 26.72 -5.79 -0.47
CA MET A 339 26.33 -6.70 0.61
C MET A 339 27.44 -7.70 0.92
N GLU A 340 28.10 -8.25 -0.10
CA GLU A 340 29.24 -9.14 0.08
C GLU A 340 30.43 -8.45 0.76
N ARG A 341 30.76 -7.22 0.37
CA ARG A 341 31.85 -6.43 0.96
C ARG A 341 31.56 -6.11 2.43
N VAL A 342 30.31 -5.83 2.79
CA VAL A 342 29.88 -5.64 4.19
C VAL A 342 30.05 -6.94 4.99
N GLU A 343 29.60 -8.07 4.46
CA GLU A 343 29.71 -9.39 5.13
C GLU A 343 31.17 -9.81 5.35
N LYS A 344 32.03 -9.61 4.35
CA LYS A 344 33.46 -9.97 4.41
C LYS A 344 34.32 -8.94 5.14
N ASN A 345 33.73 -7.84 5.63
CA ASN A 345 34.44 -6.71 6.23
C ASN A 345 35.54 -6.13 5.31
N GLU A 346 35.20 -5.96 4.03
CA GLU A 346 36.11 -5.43 3.01
C GLU A 346 35.92 -3.91 2.83
N LYS A 347 36.80 -3.31 2.02
CA LYS A 347 36.71 -1.91 1.65
C LYS A 347 35.62 -1.68 0.60
N TRP A 348 35.04 -0.49 0.61
CA TRP A 348 34.08 0.01 -0.36
C TRP A 348 34.54 1.36 -0.90
N SER A 349 34.51 1.50 -2.21
CA SER A 349 34.98 2.66 -2.96
C SER A 349 33.79 3.47 -3.46
N LEU A 350 33.87 4.77 -3.21
CA LEU A 350 32.88 5.74 -3.62
C LEU A 350 33.36 6.48 -4.86
N PHE A 351 32.48 6.58 -5.84
CA PHE A 351 32.76 7.12 -7.16
C PHE A 351 31.82 8.28 -7.50
N CYS A 352 32.33 9.19 -8.32
CA CYS A 352 31.47 10.06 -9.13
C CYS A 352 31.12 9.34 -10.44
N PRO A 353 29.85 9.34 -10.88
CA PRO A 353 29.46 8.69 -12.14
C PRO A 353 30.12 9.30 -13.39
N ASP A 354 30.57 10.56 -13.35
CA ASP A 354 31.32 11.20 -14.45
C ASP A 354 32.73 10.57 -14.65
N GLU A 355 33.34 10.10 -13.57
CA GLU A 355 34.69 9.50 -13.60
C GLU A 355 34.66 7.97 -13.75
N ALA A 356 33.60 7.36 -13.22
CA ALA A 356 33.29 5.93 -13.28
C ALA A 356 31.96 5.69 -14.05
N PRO A 357 31.90 6.03 -15.35
CA PRO A 357 30.67 5.91 -16.12
C PRO A 357 30.25 4.44 -16.30
N GLY A 358 28.95 4.21 -16.44
CA GLY A 358 28.41 2.88 -16.71
C GLY A 358 28.26 1.96 -15.48
N LEU A 359 28.58 2.43 -14.26
CA LEU A 359 28.22 1.66 -13.06
C LEU A 359 26.70 1.56 -12.88
N TRP A 360 25.97 2.63 -13.18
CA TRP A 360 24.52 2.67 -13.00
C TRP A 360 23.74 1.90 -14.08
N ASP A 361 24.32 1.66 -15.26
CA ASP A 361 23.67 0.96 -16.39
C ASP A 361 24.10 -0.51 -16.54
N ASN A 362 24.86 -1.04 -15.58
CA ASN A 362 25.25 -2.45 -15.50
C ASN A 362 24.83 -3.07 -14.17
N TYR A 363 24.66 -4.39 -14.13
CA TYR A 363 24.32 -5.17 -12.92
C TYR A 363 25.02 -6.54 -12.94
N GLY A 364 25.05 -7.22 -11.79
CA GLY A 364 25.71 -8.51 -11.60
C GLY A 364 27.19 -8.50 -11.98
N GLU A 365 27.68 -9.58 -12.59
CA GLU A 365 29.10 -9.74 -12.91
C GLU A 365 29.69 -8.61 -13.77
N LYS A 366 28.88 -8.01 -14.65
CA LYS A 366 29.32 -6.85 -15.46
C LYS A 366 29.55 -5.62 -14.59
N PHE A 367 28.68 -5.37 -13.63
CA PHE A 367 28.85 -4.31 -12.64
C PHE A 367 30.09 -4.57 -11.80
N ASP A 368 30.24 -5.79 -11.27
CA ASP A 368 31.36 -6.15 -10.38
C ASP A 368 32.70 -5.96 -11.09
N SER A 369 32.81 -6.43 -12.33
CA SER A 369 34.02 -6.30 -13.15
C SER A 369 34.37 -4.84 -13.43
N LEU A 370 33.37 -4.01 -13.75
CA LEU A 370 33.56 -2.60 -14.04
C LEU A 370 33.94 -1.82 -12.78
N TYR A 371 33.28 -2.11 -11.66
CA TYR A 371 33.54 -1.52 -10.36
C TYR A 371 34.98 -1.82 -9.89
N ILE A 372 35.41 -3.09 -9.92
CA ILE A 372 36.77 -3.50 -9.55
C ILE A 372 37.82 -2.90 -10.49
N LYS A 373 37.51 -2.80 -11.80
CA LYS A 373 38.38 -2.11 -12.75
C LYS A 373 38.61 -0.64 -12.34
N TYR A 374 37.56 0.09 -11.96
CA TYR A 374 37.70 1.47 -11.52
C TYR A 374 38.38 1.63 -10.16
N GLU A 375 38.24 0.67 -9.26
CA GLU A 375 39.07 0.59 -8.04
C GLU A 375 40.57 0.49 -8.42
N ASN A 376 40.93 -0.42 -9.33
CA ASN A 376 42.31 -0.64 -9.75
C ASN A 376 42.92 0.52 -10.54
N GLU A 377 42.09 1.26 -11.30
CA GLU A 377 42.50 2.48 -12.01
C GLU A 377 42.68 3.69 -11.07
N GLY A 378 42.36 3.56 -9.77
CA GLY A 378 42.48 4.65 -8.81
C GLY A 378 41.44 5.76 -8.99
N LYS A 379 40.29 5.45 -9.61
CA LYS A 379 39.21 6.43 -9.86
C LYS A 379 38.30 6.67 -8.66
N ALA A 380 38.48 5.92 -7.57
CA ALA A 380 37.72 6.11 -6.35
C ALA A 380 38.02 7.49 -5.76
N ARG A 381 36.96 8.29 -5.54
CA ARG A 381 37.09 9.59 -4.84
C ARG A 381 37.37 9.39 -3.36
N LYS A 382 36.84 8.31 -2.78
CA LYS A 382 37.02 7.96 -1.38
C LYS A 382 36.85 6.47 -1.20
N THR A 383 37.69 5.84 -0.38
CA THR A 383 37.53 4.44 0.02
C THR A 383 37.25 4.39 1.52
N VAL A 384 36.22 3.65 1.91
CA VAL A 384 35.75 3.47 3.30
C VAL A 384 35.68 1.98 3.63
N ASP A 385 35.53 1.63 4.90
CA ASP A 385 35.08 0.28 5.26
C ASP A 385 33.63 0.11 4.82
N ALA A 386 33.28 -1.01 4.18
CA ALA A 386 31.91 -1.26 3.74
C ALA A 386 30.94 -1.21 4.94
N GLN A 387 31.36 -1.77 6.08
CA GLN A 387 30.58 -1.74 7.33
C GLN A 387 30.36 -0.32 7.86
N LYS A 388 31.25 0.64 7.59
CA LYS A 388 31.04 2.04 7.99
C LYS A 388 29.84 2.66 7.27
N LEU A 389 29.72 2.41 5.97
CA LEU A 389 28.53 2.85 5.22
C LEU A 389 27.29 2.08 5.68
N TRP A 390 27.43 0.77 5.93
CA TRP A 390 26.34 -0.05 6.48
C TRP A 390 25.77 0.53 7.78
N PHE A 391 26.60 0.89 8.76
CA PHE A 391 26.12 1.48 10.01
C PHE A 391 25.42 2.83 9.80
N ALA A 392 25.88 3.66 8.87
CA ALA A 392 25.19 4.91 8.52
C ALA A 392 23.79 4.64 7.94
N ILE A 393 23.64 3.58 7.13
CA ILE A 393 22.33 3.16 6.59
C ILE A 393 21.40 2.75 7.75
N LEU A 394 21.87 1.91 8.68
CA LEU A 394 21.07 1.44 9.81
C LEU A 394 20.69 2.56 10.78
N GLU A 395 21.58 3.53 11.00
CA GLU A 395 21.32 4.72 11.81
C GLU A 395 20.20 5.55 11.18
N ALA A 396 20.30 5.87 9.89
CA ALA A 396 19.25 6.60 9.17
C ALA A 396 17.90 5.87 9.23
N GLN A 397 17.89 4.54 9.07
CA GLN A 397 16.68 3.73 9.16
C GLN A 397 16.08 3.75 10.56
N THR A 398 16.91 3.71 11.59
CA THR A 398 16.47 3.78 12.99
C THR A 398 15.83 5.12 13.31
N GLU A 399 16.38 6.22 12.81
CA GLU A 399 15.88 7.57 13.05
C GLU A 399 14.65 7.95 12.21
N THR A 400 14.60 7.50 10.95
CA THR A 400 13.65 8.02 9.96
C THR A 400 12.75 6.97 9.34
N GLY A 401 13.01 5.69 9.56
CA GLY A 401 12.35 4.56 8.90
C GLY A 401 12.84 4.30 7.47
N MET A 402 13.85 5.03 7.01
CA MET A 402 14.39 5.10 5.65
C MET A 402 15.92 5.22 5.67
N PRO A 403 16.66 4.93 4.57
CA PRO A 403 16.16 4.66 3.23
C PRO A 403 15.54 3.26 3.06
N TYR A 404 14.72 3.13 2.04
CA TYR A 404 14.27 1.84 1.51
C TYR A 404 15.48 0.99 1.06
N MET A 405 15.33 -0.33 1.09
CA MET A 405 16.38 -1.27 0.65
C MET A 405 15.88 -2.13 -0.50
N LEU A 406 16.46 -1.95 -1.68
CA LEU A 406 16.16 -2.73 -2.87
C LEU A 406 17.45 -3.31 -3.45
N TYR A 407 17.39 -4.56 -3.88
CA TYR A 407 18.56 -5.30 -4.36
C TYR A 407 18.60 -5.28 -5.89
N LYS A 408 19.42 -4.39 -6.43
CA LYS A 408 19.58 -4.10 -7.86
C LYS A 408 19.70 -5.36 -8.71
N ASP A 409 20.54 -6.29 -8.26
CA ASP A 409 20.84 -7.49 -9.01
C ASP A 409 19.68 -8.49 -8.97
N SER A 410 19.01 -8.65 -7.83
CA SER A 410 17.80 -9.46 -7.74
C SER A 410 16.66 -8.89 -8.61
N CYS A 411 16.52 -7.56 -8.66
CA CYS A 411 15.56 -6.88 -9.52
C CYS A 411 15.84 -7.15 -11.00
N ASN A 412 17.08 -6.95 -11.46
CA ASN A 412 17.46 -7.07 -12.86
C ASN A 412 17.58 -8.52 -13.35
N LYS A 413 18.16 -9.42 -12.54
CA LYS A 413 18.31 -10.85 -12.89
C LYS A 413 16.94 -11.51 -13.12
N LYS A 414 15.93 -11.08 -12.36
CA LYS A 414 14.59 -11.71 -12.27
C LYS A 414 13.46 -10.81 -12.75
N SER A 415 13.73 -9.95 -13.73
CA SER A 415 12.71 -9.16 -14.43
C SER A 415 12.46 -9.73 -15.82
N ASN A 416 11.19 -9.80 -16.22
CA ASN A 416 10.83 -10.13 -17.59
C ASN A 416 11.18 -9.00 -18.58
N GLN A 417 11.44 -7.78 -18.09
CA GLN A 417 11.88 -6.65 -18.90
C GLN A 417 13.41 -6.56 -19.06
N LYS A 418 14.17 -7.58 -18.62
CA LYS A 418 15.64 -7.54 -18.67
C LYS A 418 16.24 -7.46 -20.08
N ASN A 419 15.43 -7.69 -21.12
CA ASN A 419 15.81 -7.51 -22.52
C ASN A 419 15.85 -6.03 -22.96
N LEU A 420 15.23 -5.12 -22.20
CA LEU A 420 15.18 -3.68 -22.51
C LEU A 420 16.46 -2.95 -22.10
N GLY A 421 17.10 -3.43 -21.03
CA GLY A 421 18.28 -2.81 -20.44
C GLY A 421 18.28 -2.95 -18.92
N THR A 422 19.20 -2.25 -18.27
CA THR A 422 19.30 -2.23 -16.81
C THR A 422 18.21 -1.35 -16.21
N ILE A 423 17.43 -1.92 -15.30
CA ILE A 423 16.46 -1.21 -14.47
C ILE A 423 17.23 -0.49 -13.36
N THR A 424 16.98 0.82 -13.22
CA THR A 424 17.77 1.72 -12.38
C THR A 424 17.11 2.13 -11.08
N SER A 425 15.84 1.84 -10.87
CA SER A 425 15.11 2.22 -9.65
C SER A 425 13.82 1.42 -9.50
N SER A 426 13.07 1.76 -8.45
CA SER A 426 11.68 1.36 -8.25
C SER A 426 10.78 2.60 -8.18
N ASN A 427 9.47 2.42 -8.03
CA ASN A 427 8.52 3.50 -7.75
C ASN A 427 8.55 4.03 -6.29
N LEU A 428 7.61 4.91 -5.95
CA LEU A 428 7.41 5.47 -4.59
C LEU A 428 7.26 4.40 -3.48
N CYS A 429 6.62 3.28 -3.79
CA CYS A 429 6.21 2.27 -2.80
C CYS A 429 7.02 0.97 -2.87
N THR A 430 8.09 0.90 -3.68
CA THR A 430 9.05 -0.21 -3.76
C THR A 430 8.53 -1.54 -4.34
N GLU A 431 7.33 -1.59 -4.93
CA GLU A 431 6.76 -2.79 -5.54
C GLU A 431 6.94 -2.88 -7.07
N ILE A 432 7.24 -1.76 -7.73
CA ILE A 432 7.30 -1.68 -9.20
C ILE A 432 8.73 -1.67 -9.70
N ILE A 433 9.06 -2.64 -10.53
CA ILE A 433 10.41 -2.85 -11.08
C ILE A 433 10.32 -2.85 -12.60
N GLU A 434 10.27 -1.65 -13.17
CA GLU A 434 10.06 -1.41 -14.60
C GLU A 434 11.22 -0.61 -15.19
N TYR A 435 11.53 -0.88 -16.46
CA TYR A 435 12.58 -0.19 -17.21
C TYR A 435 12.26 1.30 -17.42
N THR A 436 13.30 2.13 -17.44
CA THR A 436 13.18 3.57 -17.71
C THR A 436 14.37 4.04 -18.53
N SER A 437 14.15 5.06 -19.35
CA SER A 437 15.15 5.70 -20.20
C SER A 437 14.80 7.20 -20.36
N PRO A 438 15.64 8.03 -21.01
CA PRO A 438 15.31 9.44 -21.25
C PRO A 438 14.01 9.68 -22.05
N ASP A 439 13.58 8.70 -22.85
CA ASP A 439 12.37 8.69 -23.68
C ASP A 439 11.24 7.80 -23.14
N GLU A 440 11.47 7.09 -22.01
CA GLU A 440 10.50 6.20 -21.38
C GLU A 440 10.38 6.47 -19.87
N VAL A 441 9.18 6.89 -19.47
CA VAL A 441 8.77 6.95 -18.07
C VAL A 441 7.88 5.75 -17.79
N ALA A 442 8.32 4.80 -16.98
CA ALA A 442 7.51 3.62 -16.66
C ALA A 442 6.24 4.02 -15.89
N VAL A 443 5.16 3.26 -16.09
CA VAL A 443 3.81 3.60 -15.61
C VAL A 443 3.13 2.37 -15.02
N CYS A 444 2.68 2.51 -13.78
CA CYS A 444 2.05 1.41 -13.08
C CYS A 444 0.51 1.50 -13.03
N ASN A 445 -0.16 0.46 -13.49
CA ASN A 445 -1.62 0.29 -13.52
C ASN A 445 -2.04 -0.76 -12.48
N LEU A 446 -2.71 -0.33 -11.40
CA LEU A 446 -2.85 -1.12 -10.18
C LEU A 446 -4.29 -1.51 -9.84
N ALA A 447 -4.47 -2.73 -9.35
CA ALA A 447 -5.69 -3.21 -8.69
C ALA A 447 -5.36 -4.27 -7.63
N SER A 448 -6.23 -4.45 -6.64
CA SER A 448 -6.02 -5.40 -5.54
C SER A 448 -7.20 -6.36 -5.36
N LEU A 449 -6.90 -7.64 -5.21
CA LEU A 449 -7.84 -8.71 -4.90
C LEU A 449 -8.12 -8.75 -3.39
N ALA A 450 -9.39 -8.83 -3.00
CA ALA A 450 -9.79 -8.91 -1.59
C ALA A 450 -9.82 -10.37 -1.14
N LEU A 451 -8.70 -10.87 -0.62
CA LEU A 451 -8.51 -12.28 -0.26
C LEU A 451 -9.60 -12.87 0.65
N PRO A 452 -10.18 -12.12 1.62
CA PRO A 452 -11.25 -12.65 2.48
C PRO A 452 -12.52 -13.08 1.73
N LYS A 453 -12.75 -12.56 0.51
CA LYS A 453 -13.93 -12.92 -0.30
C LYS A 453 -13.85 -14.30 -0.94
N PHE A 454 -12.68 -14.91 -0.92
CA PHE A 454 -12.47 -16.26 -1.42
C PHE A 454 -12.47 -17.31 -0.30
N VAL A 455 -12.67 -16.91 0.95
CA VAL A 455 -12.78 -17.84 2.07
C VAL A 455 -14.24 -18.20 2.30
N ASN A 456 -14.57 -19.49 2.23
CA ASN A 456 -15.84 -19.99 2.74
C ASN A 456 -15.74 -20.12 4.27
N ARG A 457 -16.53 -19.33 5.00
CA ARG A 457 -16.48 -19.24 6.46
C ARG A 457 -16.97 -20.51 7.17
N GLU A 458 -17.87 -21.26 6.54
CA GLU A 458 -18.47 -22.46 7.13
C GLU A 458 -17.52 -23.65 6.98
N THR A 459 -17.03 -23.89 5.76
CA THR A 459 -16.13 -25.01 5.46
C THR A 459 -14.67 -24.70 5.80
N LYS A 460 -14.33 -23.43 6.03
CA LYS A 460 -12.95 -22.93 6.23
C LYS A 460 -12.03 -23.36 5.09
N THR A 461 -12.52 -23.23 3.85
CA THR A 461 -11.78 -23.54 2.63
C THR A 461 -11.58 -22.28 1.78
N PHE A 462 -10.46 -22.24 1.06
CA PHE A 462 -10.15 -21.15 0.14
C PHE A 462 -10.54 -21.53 -1.31
N ASP A 463 -11.34 -20.69 -1.96
CA ASP A 463 -11.83 -20.88 -3.33
C ASP A 463 -10.84 -20.34 -4.36
N PHE A 464 -9.86 -21.18 -4.71
CA PHE A 464 -8.85 -20.87 -5.72
C PHE A 464 -9.40 -20.73 -7.13
N GLU A 465 -10.56 -21.33 -7.43
CA GLU A 465 -11.17 -21.24 -8.75
C GLU A 465 -11.84 -19.89 -8.95
N LYS A 466 -12.58 -19.41 -7.95
CA LYS A 466 -13.11 -18.04 -7.96
C LYS A 466 -11.98 -17.01 -7.98
N LEU A 467 -10.89 -17.23 -7.23
CA LEU A 467 -9.69 -16.37 -7.29
C LEU A 467 -9.11 -16.32 -8.69
N HIS A 468 -8.99 -17.47 -9.36
CA HIS A 468 -8.55 -17.57 -10.75
C HIS A 468 -9.42 -16.69 -11.66
N GLN A 469 -10.73 -16.92 -11.64
CA GLN A 469 -11.69 -16.24 -12.51
C GLN A 469 -11.70 -14.72 -12.31
N VAL A 470 -11.67 -14.26 -11.06
CA VAL A 470 -11.61 -12.83 -10.76
C VAL A 470 -10.30 -12.24 -11.24
N THR A 471 -9.17 -12.91 -11.00
CA THR A 471 -7.85 -12.44 -11.45
C THR A 471 -7.82 -12.20 -12.96
N LYS A 472 -8.36 -13.12 -13.77
CA LYS A 472 -8.45 -12.95 -15.23
C LYS A 472 -9.22 -11.70 -15.64
N VAL A 473 -10.32 -11.39 -14.95
CA VAL A 473 -11.10 -10.17 -15.20
C VAL A 473 -10.27 -8.94 -14.85
N VAL A 474 -9.62 -8.92 -13.69
CA VAL A 474 -8.80 -7.77 -13.26
C VAL A 474 -7.61 -7.55 -14.22
N THR A 475 -6.96 -8.61 -14.71
CA THR A 475 -5.93 -8.52 -15.76
C THR A 475 -6.46 -7.83 -17.02
N ARG A 476 -7.67 -8.19 -17.49
CA ARG A 476 -8.31 -7.55 -18.65
C ARG A 476 -8.64 -6.09 -18.40
N ASN A 477 -9.14 -5.78 -17.21
CA ASN A 477 -9.45 -4.40 -16.82
C ASN A 477 -8.20 -3.54 -16.82
N LEU A 478 -7.11 -4.00 -16.19
CA LEU A 478 -5.84 -3.29 -16.16
C LEU A 478 -5.23 -3.13 -17.55
N ASN A 479 -5.37 -4.14 -18.43
CA ASN A 479 -4.94 -3.99 -19.82
C ASN A 479 -5.75 -2.92 -20.57
N LYS A 480 -7.07 -2.81 -20.36
CA LYS A 480 -7.89 -1.74 -20.94
C LYS A 480 -7.55 -0.37 -20.35
N VAL A 481 -7.20 -0.30 -19.06
CA VAL A 481 -6.75 0.94 -18.41
C VAL A 481 -5.56 1.57 -19.15
N ILE A 482 -4.62 0.77 -19.67
CA ILE A 482 -3.48 1.27 -20.46
C ILE A 482 -3.94 2.10 -21.67
N ASP A 483 -4.98 1.65 -22.37
CA ASP A 483 -5.45 2.31 -23.59
C ASP A 483 -6.33 3.54 -23.29
N VAL A 484 -7.08 3.50 -22.20
CA VAL A 484 -8.00 4.58 -21.79
C VAL A 484 -7.28 5.71 -21.02
N ASN A 485 -6.14 5.41 -20.40
CA ASN A 485 -5.42 6.34 -19.53
C ASN A 485 -4.98 7.62 -20.27
N TYR A 486 -5.22 8.77 -19.65
CA TYR A 486 -4.60 10.03 -20.01
C TYR A 486 -3.17 10.10 -19.44
N TYR A 487 -2.18 10.18 -20.32
CA TYR A 487 -0.77 10.28 -19.91
C TYR A 487 -0.36 11.75 -19.71
N PRO A 488 0.24 12.11 -18.57
CA PRO A 488 0.66 13.49 -18.30
C PRO A 488 1.88 13.95 -19.11
N VAL A 489 2.66 12.99 -19.63
CA VAL A 489 3.87 13.19 -20.45
C VAL A 489 3.94 12.11 -21.52
N GLU A 490 4.55 12.38 -22.68
CA GLU A 490 4.54 11.44 -23.82
C GLU A 490 5.44 10.23 -23.55
N GLU A 491 6.55 10.41 -22.84
CA GLU A 491 7.46 9.33 -22.44
C GLU A 491 6.74 8.26 -21.61
N ALA A 492 5.72 8.66 -20.84
CA ALA A 492 4.88 7.74 -20.08
C ALA A 492 3.95 6.93 -20.97
N ARG A 493 3.41 7.55 -22.02
CA ARG A 493 2.59 6.87 -23.02
C ARG A 493 3.43 5.89 -23.84
N ASN A 494 4.63 6.31 -24.26
CA ASN A 494 5.56 5.49 -25.02
C ASN A 494 5.89 4.20 -24.27
N SER A 495 6.35 4.31 -23.02
CA SER A 495 6.68 3.14 -22.19
C SER A 495 5.48 2.21 -22.00
N ASN A 496 4.33 2.76 -21.58
CA ASN A 496 3.18 1.91 -21.26
C ASN A 496 2.58 1.24 -22.51
N MET A 497 2.64 1.87 -23.69
CA MET A 497 2.16 1.25 -24.93
C MET A 497 3.12 0.18 -25.47
N ARG A 498 4.44 0.36 -25.31
CA ARG A 498 5.47 -0.59 -25.77
C ARG A 498 5.57 -1.85 -24.92
N HIS A 499 5.42 -1.72 -23.60
CA HIS A 499 5.66 -2.83 -22.65
C HIS A 499 4.38 -3.31 -21.96
N ARG A 500 3.35 -2.48 -21.90
CA ARG A 500 2.04 -2.78 -21.32
C ARG A 500 2.06 -3.42 -19.92
N PRO A 501 2.89 -2.97 -18.96
CA PRO A 501 2.94 -3.55 -17.63
C PRO A 501 1.66 -3.26 -16.83
N ILE A 502 1.30 -4.20 -15.97
CA ILE A 502 0.25 -4.06 -14.96
C ILE A 502 0.75 -4.55 -13.60
N GLY A 503 0.06 -4.17 -12.53
CA GLY A 503 0.37 -4.63 -11.17
C GLY A 503 -0.88 -5.10 -10.43
N LEU A 504 -1.06 -6.41 -10.38
CA LEU A 504 -2.03 -7.08 -9.52
C LEU A 504 -1.44 -7.23 -8.12
N GLY A 505 -2.16 -6.70 -7.14
CA GLY A 505 -1.87 -6.89 -5.72
C GLY A 505 -2.98 -7.64 -4.99
N VAL A 506 -2.83 -7.71 -3.68
CA VAL A 506 -3.82 -8.31 -2.78
C VAL A 506 -4.12 -7.36 -1.63
N GLN A 507 -5.17 -7.64 -0.88
CA GLN A 507 -5.45 -7.03 0.42
C GLN A 507 -6.18 -8.05 1.31
N GLY A 508 -6.06 -7.86 2.62
CA GLY A 508 -6.69 -8.73 3.62
C GLY A 508 -6.09 -10.13 3.70
N LEU A 509 -4.78 -10.29 3.51
CA LEU A 509 -4.14 -11.59 3.73
C LEU A 509 -4.29 -12.05 5.19
N ALA A 510 -4.06 -11.15 6.14
CA ALA A 510 -4.25 -11.45 7.57
C ALA A 510 -5.70 -11.82 7.89
N ASP A 511 -6.68 -11.10 7.33
CA ASP A 511 -8.10 -11.45 7.44
C ASP A 511 -8.38 -12.85 6.90
N ALA A 512 -7.84 -13.19 5.72
CA ALA A 512 -8.02 -14.51 5.13
C ALA A 512 -7.45 -15.63 6.01
N PHE A 513 -6.25 -15.43 6.58
CA PHE A 513 -5.67 -16.38 7.54
C PHE A 513 -6.53 -16.53 8.79
N ILE A 514 -7.01 -15.42 9.37
CA ILE A 514 -7.88 -15.46 10.54
C ILE A 514 -9.18 -16.21 10.23
N LEU A 515 -9.82 -15.95 9.10
CA LEU A 515 -11.04 -16.65 8.68
C LEU A 515 -10.81 -18.15 8.44
N MET A 516 -9.63 -18.52 7.96
CA MET A 516 -9.20 -19.93 7.82
C MET A 516 -8.74 -20.56 9.15
N ARG A 517 -8.63 -19.76 10.22
CA ARG A 517 -8.09 -20.14 11.54
C ARG A 517 -6.62 -20.54 11.52
N TYR A 518 -5.82 -19.89 10.67
CA TYR A 518 -4.38 -20.09 10.60
C TYR A 518 -3.65 -18.93 11.28
N PRO A 519 -2.86 -19.18 12.35
CA PRO A 519 -1.89 -18.20 12.85
C PRO A 519 -0.98 -17.73 11.72
N PHE A 520 -0.63 -16.45 11.69
CA PHE A 520 0.15 -15.89 10.58
C PHE A 520 1.50 -16.60 10.38
N ASP A 521 2.11 -17.07 11.47
CA ASP A 521 3.38 -17.78 11.51
C ASP A 521 3.25 -19.32 11.45
N SER A 522 2.08 -19.83 11.08
CA SER A 522 1.84 -21.26 10.92
C SER A 522 2.29 -21.80 9.55
N PRO A 523 2.68 -23.09 9.46
CA PRO A 523 2.98 -23.73 8.17
C PRO A 523 1.81 -23.67 7.18
N GLU A 524 0.57 -23.77 7.66
CA GLU A 524 -0.65 -23.69 6.86
C GLU A 524 -0.81 -22.30 6.22
N ALA A 525 -0.54 -21.22 6.97
CA ALA A 525 -0.54 -19.86 6.44
C ALA A 525 0.58 -19.64 5.42
N ALA A 526 1.78 -20.20 5.65
CA ALA A 526 2.89 -20.14 4.69
C ALA A 526 2.56 -20.84 3.37
N GLN A 527 1.95 -22.03 3.43
CA GLN A 527 1.50 -22.77 2.24
C GLN A 527 0.37 -22.03 1.51
N LEU A 528 -0.66 -21.55 2.24
CA LEU A 528 -1.75 -20.78 1.65
C LEU A 528 -1.26 -19.48 1.00
N ASN A 529 -0.29 -18.78 1.60
CA ASN A 529 0.39 -17.64 0.99
C ASN A 529 0.97 -18.02 -0.37
N ARG A 530 1.75 -19.10 -0.45
CA ARG A 530 2.35 -19.56 -1.70
C ARG A 530 1.29 -19.87 -2.74
N ASP A 531 0.27 -20.65 -2.37
CA ASP A 531 -0.78 -21.10 -3.30
C ASP A 531 -1.64 -19.95 -3.85
N ILE A 532 -1.93 -18.93 -3.03
CA ILE A 532 -2.66 -17.74 -3.46
C ILE A 532 -1.87 -17.00 -4.55
N PHE A 533 -0.59 -16.72 -4.31
CA PHE A 533 0.22 -15.96 -5.26
C PHE A 533 0.56 -16.76 -6.51
N GLU A 534 0.77 -18.06 -6.37
CA GLU A 534 0.92 -18.97 -7.51
C GLU A 534 -0.33 -18.95 -8.40
N ARG A 535 -1.52 -19.05 -7.80
CA ARG A 535 -2.79 -19.02 -8.52
C ARG A 535 -3.04 -17.67 -9.22
N ILE A 536 -2.71 -16.55 -8.57
CA ILE A 536 -2.83 -15.20 -9.15
C ILE A 536 -1.91 -15.08 -10.37
N TYR A 537 -0.64 -15.48 -10.24
CA TYR A 537 0.33 -15.37 -11.34
C TYR A 537 -0.07 -16.23 -12.54
N PHE A 538 -0.50 -17.48 -12.29
CA PHE A 538 -0.99 -18.37 -13.34
C PHE A 538 -2.19 -17.77 -14.09
N ALA A 539 -3.21 -17.33 -13.35
CA ALA A 539 -4.42 -16.75 -13.93
C ALA A 539 -4.13 -15.46 -14.72
N ALA A 540 -3.22 -14.62 -14.22
CA ALA A 540 -2.82 -13.39 -14.89
C ALA A 540 -2.06 -13.67 -16.21
N LEU A 541 -1.14 -14.65 -16.22
CA LEU A 541 -0.45 -15.10 -17.43
C LEU A 541 -1.43 -15.69 -18.44
N GLU A 542 -2.36 -16.53 -17.99
CA GLU A 542 -3.37 -17.12 -18.86
C GLU A 542 -4.23 -16.03 -19.51
N ALA A 543 -4.76 -15.09 -18.73
CA ALA A 543 -5.51 -13.96 -19.25
C ALA A 543 -4.69 -13.10 -20.22
N SER A 544 -3.41 -12.86 -19.95
CA SER A 544 -2.54 -12.07 -20.82
C SER A 544 -2.20 -12.81 -22.12
N CYS A 545 -2.08 -14.13 -22.08
CA CYS A 545 -1.90 -14.99 -23.27
C CYS A 545 -3.17 -15.01 -24.14
N GLU A 546 -4.36 -15.09 -23.53
CA GLU A 546 -5.63 -14.98 -24.25
C GLU A 546 -5.77 -13.62 -24.95
N LEU A 547 -5.41 -12.53 -24.26
CA LEU A 547 -5.39 -11.19 -24.87
C LEU A 547 -4.38 -11.09 -26.01
N ALA A 548 -3.23 -11.75 -25.90
CA ALA A 548 -2.23 -11.78 -26.97
C ALA A 548 -2.72 -12.55 -28.20
N LYS A 549 -3.48 -13.62 -27.99
CA LYS A 549 -4.14 -14.36 -29.09
C LYS A 549 -5.15 -13.48 -29.83
N GLU A 550 -5.85 -12.60 -29.12
CA GLU A 550 -6.85 -11.69 -29.69
C GLU A 550 -6.23 -10.44 -30.34
N GLN A 551 -5.18 -9.88 -29.76
CA GLN A 551 -4.68 -8.52 -30.06
C GLN A 551 -3.20 -8.46 -30.43
N GLY A 552 -2.52 -9.61 -30.46
CA GLY A 552 -1.06 -9.71 -30.57
C GLY A 552 -0.35 -9.48 -29.22
N PRO A 553 0.90 -9.94 -29.07
CA PRO A 553 1.72 -9.65 -27.89
C PRO A 553 2.04 -8.15 -27.76
N TYR A 554 2.61 -7.74 -26.63
CA TYR A 554 3.19 -6.39 -26.52
C TYR A 554 4.42 -6.23 -27.43
N GLU A 555 4.74 -5.01 -27.81
CA GLU A 555 5.72 -4.69 -28.87
C GLU A 555 7.11 -5.27 -28.59
N THR A 556 7.52 -5.30 -27.33
CA THR A 556 8.86 -5.71 -26.88
C THR A 556 8.89 -7.13 -26.29
N TYR A 557 7.93 -7.97 -26.68
CA TYR A 557 7.82 -9.35 -26.22
C TYR A 557 9.01 -10.20 -26.67
N GLU A 558 9.41 -10.09 -27.93
CA GLU A 558 10.51 -10.88 -28.49
C GLU A 558 11.83 -10.60 -27.75
N GLY A 559 12.49 -11.68 -27.32
CA GLY A 559 13.74 -11.62 -26.54
C GLY A 559 13.54 -11.53 -25.03
N SER A 560 12.31 -11.30 -24.54
CA SER A 560 12.00 -11.37 -23.10
C SER A 560 12.11 -12.82 -22.57
N PRO A 561 12.38 -13.03 -21.28
CA PRO A 561 12.33 -14.36 -20.65
C PRO A 561 11.06 -15.16 -20.96
N VAL A 562 9.87 -14.53 -20.88
CA VAL A 562 8.61 -15.23 -21.16
C VAL A 562 8.50 -15.69 -22.62
N SER A 563 9.11 -14.97 -23.57
CA SER A 563 9.19 -15.41 -24.98
C SER A 563 10.04 -16.67 -25.18
N GLN A 564 11.01 -16.87 -24.29
CA GLN A 564 11.84 -18.08 -24.23
C GLN A 564 11.20 -19.19 -23.39
N GLY A 565 9.97 -18.97 -22.92
CA GLY A 565 9.26 -19.88 -22.04
C GLY A 565 9.85 -19.93 -20.63
N ILE A 566 10.54 -18.88 -20.17
CA ILE A 566 11.05 -18.73 -18.80
C ILE A 566 10.09 -17.84 -18.02
N LEU A 567 9.45 -18.39 -16.99
CA LEU A 567 8.49 -17.70 -16.13
C LEU A 567 9.15 -17.26 -14.82
N GLN A 568 8.43 -16.47 -14.02
CA GLN A 568 9.00 -15.89 -12.81
C GLN A 568 9.58 -16.93 -11.84
N HIS A 569 8.87 -18.02 -11.56
CA HIS A 569 9.35 -19.03 -10.62
C HIS A 569 10.63 -19.74 -11.12
N ASP A 570 10.85 -19.83 -12.43
CA ASP A 570 12.10 -20.36 -13.00
C ASP A 570 13.28 -19.43 -12.70
N LEU A 571 13.07 -18.10 -12.76
CA LEU A 571 14.09 -17.11 -12.41
C LEU A 571 14.47 -17.15 -10.90
N TRP A 572 13.66 -17.82 -10.09
CA TRP A 572 13.93 -18.10 -8.67
C TRP A 572 14.37 -19.55 -8.42
N ASN A 573 14.46 -20.39 -9.45
CA ASN A 573 14.70 -21.83 -9.35
C ASN A 573 13.66 -22.55 -8.45
N VAL A 574 12.41 -22.11 -8.49
CA VAL A 574 11.29 -22.69 -7.75
C VAL A 574 10.40 -23.47 -8.70
N LYS A 575 10.10 -24.73 -8.38
CA LYS A 575 9.15 -25.55 -9.16
C LYS A 575 7.72 -25.09 -8.85
N GLY A 576 6.91 -24.84 -9.89
CA GLY A 576 5.47 -24.64 -9.76
C GLY A 576 4.76 -25.89 -9.23
N SER A 577 3.59 -25.70 -8.63
CA SER A 577 2.68 -26.74 -8.18
C SER A 577 2.20 -27.61 -9.35
N GLU A 578 2.04 -28.91 -9.07
CA GLU A 578 1.51 -29.89 -10.03
C GLU A 578 -0.02 -29.76 -10.22
N HIS A 579 -0.69 -28.95 -9.39
CA HIS A 579 -2.11 -28.65 -9.50
C HIS A 579 -2.46 -27.62 -10.58
N LEU A 580 -1.44 -27.00 -11.20
CA LEU A 580 -1.58 -26.02 -12.27
C LEU A 580 -0.86 -26.52 -13.52
N ASP A 581 -1.52 -26.48 -14.67
CA ASP A 581 -0.95 -26.96 -15.93
C ASP A 581 -0.02 -25.91 -16.56
N TRP A 582 1.15 -25.73 -15.94
CA TRP A 582 2.20 -24.85 -16.41
C TRP A 582 2.72 -25.23 -17.80
N ASN A 583 2.66 -26.51 -18.18
CA ASN A 583 3.14 -27.00 -19.47
C ASN A 583 2.25 -26.51 -20.61
N THR A 584 0.93 -26.66 -20.46
CA THR A 584 -0.03 -26.14 -21.43
C THR A 584 0.03 -24.61 -21.50
N LEU A 585 0.16 -23.93 -20.36
CA LEU A 585 0.31 -22.47 -20.34
C LEU A 585 1.57 -22.02 -21.10
N ARG A 586 2.73 -22.67 -20.87
CA ARG A 586 3.97 -22.38 -21.62
C ARG A 586 3.82 -22.66 -23.11
N ALA A 587 3.16 -23.75 -23.50
CA ALA A 587 2.90 -24.07 -24.90
C ALA A 587 2.02 -23.00 -25.57
N ASN A 588 1.00 -22.50 -24.85
CA ASN A 588 0.16 -21.40 -25.33
C ASN A 588 0.93 -20.09 -25.43
N ILE A 589 1.73 -19.73 -24.41
CA ILE A 589 2.58 -18.54 -24.43
C ILE A 589 3.55 -18.59 -25.62
N LYS A 590 4.21 -19.73 -25.86
CA LYS A 590 5.10 -19.90 -27.01
C LYS A 590 4.37 -19.72 -28.36
N LYS A 591 3.09 -20.06 -28.42
CA LYS A 591 2.28 -19.97 -29.65
C LYS A 591 1.70 -18.57 -29.89
N TYR A 592 1.24 -17.89 -28.85
CA TYR A 592 0.45 -16.65 -28.96
C TYR A 592 1.13 -15.42 -28.35
N GLY A 593 2.15 -15.61 -27.54
CA GLY A 593 2.76 -14.57 -26.70
C GLY A 593 1.93 -14.20 -25.47
N VAL A 594 2.27 -13.09 -24.84
CA VAL A 594 1.47 -12.46 -23.78
C VAL A 594 1.29 -10.97 -24.07
N ARG A 595 0.19 -10.38 -23.60
CA ARG A 595 -0.18 -8.99 -23.89
C ARG A 595 0.51 -7.98 -22.98
N ASN A 596 1.02 -8.42 -21.83
CA ASN A 596 1.59 -7.56 -20.80
C ASN A 596 2.97 -8.08 -20.40
N SER A 597 3.96 -7.20 -20.30
CA SER A 597 5.33 -7.59 -19.91
C SER A 597 5.47 -7.99 -18.44
N LEU A 598 4.65 -7.41 -17.56
CA LEU A 598 4.64 -7.65 -16.12
C LEU A 598 3.20 -7.64 -15.61
N LEU A 599 2.92 -8.40 -14.54
CA LEU A 599 1.55 -8.74 -14.13
C LEU A 599 1.27 -8.52 -12.65
N VAL A 600 2.19 -8.85 -11.74
CA VAL A 600 1.92 -8.97 -10.30
C VAL A 600 2.87 -8.07 -9.52
N ALA A 601 2.30 -7.16 -8.73
CA ALA A 601 3.03 -6.19 -7.91
C ALA A 601 2.21 -5.79 -6.67
N PRO A 602 2.34 -6.53 -5.54
CA PRO A 602 1.58 -6.23 -4.33
C PRO A 602 1.98 -4.89 -3.69
N MET A 603 1.11 -3.89 -3.87
CA MET A 603 1.27 -2.52 -3.38
C MET A 603 0.66 -2.29 -1.99
N PRO A 604 0.99 -1.20 -1.28
CA PRO A 604 0.29 -0.81 -0.07
C PRO A 604 -1.14 -0.42 -0.42
N THR A 605 -2.11 -0.96 0.32
CA THR A 605 -3.54 -0.74 0.07
C THR A 605 -4.18 0.22 1.08
N ALA A 606 -3.39 1.08 1.72
CA ALA A 606 -3.77 1.96 2.83
C ALA A 606 -5.15 2.65 2.71
N SER A 607 -5.58 3.09 1.52
CA SER A 607 -6.92 3.67 1.35
C SER A 607 -7.97 2.64 0.89
N THR A 608 -7.61 1.75 -0.04
CA THR A 608 -8.54 0.82 -0.68
C THR A 608 -8.94 -0.33 0.25
N SER A 609 -8.04 -0.83 1.09
CA SER A 609 -8.38 -1.84 2.11
C SER A 609 -9.26 -1.26 3.20
N GLN A 610 -9.09 0.03 3.55
CA GLN A 610 -10.00 0.71 4.47
C GLN A 610 -11.42 0.82 3.89
N ILE A 611 -11.55 1.12 2.60
CA ILE A 611 -12.85 1.16 1.91
C ILE A 611 -13.52 -0.22 1.95
N LEU A 612 -12.77 -1.30 1.67
CA LEU A 612 -13.32 -2.65 1.67
C LEU A 612 -13.48 -3.24 3.09
N GLY A 613 -12.84 -2.67 4.10
CA GLY A 613 -12.87 -3.13 5.49
C GLY A 613 -11.86 -4.24 5.79
N ASN A 614 -10.79 -4.36 5.02
CA ASN A 614 -9.73 -5.37 5.16
C ASN A 614 -8.46 -4.77 5.79
N ASN A 615 -7.59 -5.65 6.32
CA ASN A 615 -6.21 -5.30 6.65
C ASN A 615 -5.38 -4.99 5.40
N GLU A 616 -4.30 -4.25 5.60
CA GLU A 616 -3.46 -3.78 4.49
C GLU A 616 -2.69 -4.92 3.82
N CYS A 617 -2.83 -4.99 2.50
CA CYS A 617 -2.04 -5.85 1.60
C CYS A 617 -1.82 -7.29 2.13
N PHE A 618 -0.56 -7.66 2.30
CA PHE A 618 -0.09 -8.92 2.88
C PHE A 618 0.45 -8.76 4.31
N GLU A 619 0.16 -7.64 4.98
CA GLU A 619 0.69 -7.37 6.32
C GLU A 619 -0.10 -8.13 7.41
N PRO A 620 0.56 -8.56 8.50
CA PRO A 620 -0.14 -8.93 9.73
C PRO A 620 -0.85 -7.72 10.35
N TYR A 621 -1.77 -7.96 11.27
CA TYR A 621 -2.35 -6.87 12.06
C TYR A 621 -1.27 -6.19 12.92
N THR A 622 -1.14 -4.88 12.78
CA THR A 622 -0.19 -4.09 13.58
C THR A 622 -0.63 -3.94 15.04
N SER A 623 -1.94 -4.03 15.30
CA SER A 623 -2.54 -4.01 16.64
C SER A 623 -3.97 -4.57 16.56
N ASN A 624 -4.42 -5.26 17.61
CA ASN A 624 -5.84 -5.66 17.72
C ASN A 624 -6.75 -4.58 18.31
N ILE A 625 -6.19 -3.47 18.80
CA ILE A 625 -6.97 -2.28 19.15
C ILE A 625 -6.23 -1.03 18.68
N TYR A 626 -6.91 -0.16 17.95
CA TYR A 626 -6.30 1.03 17.38
C TYR A 626 -7.29 2.19 17.31
N THR A 627 -6.76 3.41 17.34
CA THR A 627 -7.56 4.63 17.26
C THR A 627 -7.64 5.09 15.81
N ARG A 628 -8.85 5.38 15.33
CA ARG A 628 -9.07 6.07 14.05
C ARG A 628 -9.59 7.46 14.24
N ARG A 629 -8.95 8.39 13.55
CA ARG A 629 -9.37 9.79 13.47
C ARG A 629 -10.26 9.99 12.25
N VAL A 630 -11.46 10.50 12.48
CA VAL A 630 -12.34 11.05 11.45
C VAL A 630 -12.63 12.51 11.79
N GLN A 631 -13.29 13.27 10.90
CA GLN A 631 -13.55 14.70 11.14
C GLN A 631 -14.33 14.96 12.44
N SER A 632 -15.17 14.02 12.87
CA SER A 632 -15.98 14.13 14.08
C SER A 632 -15.34 13.59 15.37
N GLY A 633 -14.10 13.11 15.31
CA GLY A 633 -13.36 12.71 16.52
C GLY A 633 -12.48 11.48 16.37
N GLU A 634 -12.05 10.95 17.52
CA GLU A 634 -11.23 9.75 17.63
C GLU A 634 -12.07 8.56 18.09
N PHE A 635 -12.03 7.47 17.33
CA PHE A 635 -12.79 6.25 17.59
C PHE A 635 -11.83 5.11 17.91
N GLN A 636 -12.06 4.41 19.02
CA GLN A 636 -11.37 3.16 19.30
C GLN A 636 -12.01 2.03 18.48
N ILE A 637 -11.19 1.28 17.77
CA ILE A 637 -11.60 0.15 16.95
C ILE A 637 -10.85 -1.09 17.43
N VAL A 638 -11.59 -2.16 17.66
CA VAL A 638 -11.06 -3.49 17.95
C VAL A 638 -11.01 -4.28 16.66
N ASN A 639 -10.04 -5.19 16.50
CA ASN A 639 -10.04 -6.17 15.42
C ASN A 639 -11.36 -6.95 15.46
N GLN A 640 -12.17 -6.80 14.40
CA GLN A 640 -13.53 -7.32 14.37
C GLN A 640 -13.57 -8.84 14.51
N HIS A 641 -12.58 -9.55 13.95
CA HIS A 641 -12.52 -11.01 14.04
C HIS A 641 -12.27 -11.45 15.48
N LEU A 642 -11.31 -10.83 16.17
CA LEU A 642 -11.03 -11.09 17.58
C LEU A 642 -12.24 -10.75 18.47
N LEU A 643 -12.88 -9.61 18.21
CA LEU A 643 -14.04 -9.18 18.97
C LEU A 643 -15.18 -10.21 18.85
N ASN A 644 -15.44 -10.72 17.64
CA ASN A 644 -16.43 -11.77 17.43
C ASN A 644 -16.09 -13.03 18.22
N ASP A 645 -14.84 -13.52 18.14
CA ASP A 645 -14.46 -14.74 18.86
C ASP A 645 -14.56 -14.56 20.39
N LEU A 646 -14.18 -13.39 20.92
CA LEU A 646 -14.29 -13.11 22.35
C LEU A 646 -15.76 -13.00 22.81
N ILE A 647 -16.67 -12.52 21.95
CA ILE A 647 -18.10 -12.49 22.24
C ILE A 647 -18.69 -13.92 22.18
N GLU A 648 -18.34 -14.71 21.17
CA GLU A 648 -18.78 -16.11 21.03
C GLU A 648 -18.33 -16.98 22.22
N LEU A 649 -17.19 -16.67 22.83
CA LEU A 649 -16.67 -17.32 24.02
C LEU A 649 -17.14 -16.71 25.35
N ASP A 650 -18.01 -15.69 25.32
CA ASP A 650 -18.48 -14.94 26.50
C ASP A 650 -17.35 -14.34 27.35
N LEU A 651 -16.24 -13.97 26.69
CA LEU A 651 -15.07 -13.36 27.31
C LEU A 651 -15.07 -11.83 27.22
N TRP A 652 -15.78 -11.24 26.24
CA TRP A 652 -15.72 -9.80 25.99
C TRP A 652 -16.37 -8.96 27.10
N ASN A 653 -15.58 -8.11 27.75
CA ASN A 653 -16.05 -7.16 28.76
C ASN A 653 -15.11 -5.94 28.85
N ASP A 654 -15.50 -4.92 29.61
CA ASP A 654 -14.71 -3.69 29.78
C ASP A 654 -13.31 -3.94 30.36
N ASN A 655 -13.13 -4.99 31.17
CA ASN A 655 -11.82 -5.36 31.73
C ASN A 655 -10.88 -5.90 30.64
N ILE A 656 -11.35 -6.83 29.79
CA ILE A 656 -10.57 -7.32 28.64
C ILE A 656 -10.20 -6.16 27.71
N LYS A 657 -11.15 -5.27 27.41
CA LYS A 657 -10.89 -4.06 26.61
C LYS A 657 -9.81 -3.19 27.23
N ASN A 658 -9.89 -2.89 28.53
CA ASN A 658 -8.90 -2.07 29.23
C ASN A 658 -7.51 -2.73 29.27
N MET A 659 -7.44 -4.05 29.46
CA MET A 659 -6.19 -4.80 29.38
C MET A 659 -5.59 -4.78 27.96
N MET A 660 -6.40 -4.91 26.92
CA MET A 660 -5.92 -4.75 25.54
C MET A 660 -5.34 -3.35 25.30
N ILE A 661 -5.99 -2.29 25.80
CA ILE A 661 -5.46 -0.92 25.71
C ILE A 661 -4.12 -0.81 26.47
N ALA A 662 -4.07 -1.34 27.69
CA ALA A 662 -2.87 -1.35 28.53
C ALA A 662 -1.70 -2.05 27.84
N HIS A 663 -1.95 -3.17 27.15
CA HIS A 663 -0.97 -3.95 26.41
C HIS A 663 -0.81 -3.56 24.93
N GLY A 664 -1.31 -2.38 24.52
CA GLY A 664 -1.10 -1.85 23.17
C GLY A 664 -1.68 -2.74 22.06
N GLY A 665 -2.80 -3.40 22.35
CA GLY A 665 -3.54 -4.31 21.47
C GLY A 665 -3.04 -5.76 21.44
N SER A 666 -2.06 -6.11 22.28
CA SER A 666 -1.70 -7.51 22.50
C SER A 666 -2.71 -8.22 23.39
N ILE A 667 -2.99 -9.49 23.09
CA ILE A 667 -3.78 -10.39 23.95
C ILE A 667 -2.93 -11.47 24.62
N GLN A 668 -1.61 -11.50 24.38
CA GLN A 668 -0.75 -12.60 24.82
C GLN A 668 -0.71 -12.75 26.35
N ARG A 669 -0.81 -11.63 27.06
CA ARG A 669 -0.72 -11.54 28.52
C ARG A 669 -2.07 -11.40 29.22
N ILE A 670 -3.18 -11.51 28.49
CA ILE A 670 -4.51 -11.37 29.06
C ILE A 670 -4.95 -12.72 29.66
N PRO A 671 -5.19 -12.81 30.97
CA PRO A 671 -5.66 -14.04 31.60
C PRO A 671 -7.04 -14.45 31.06
N GLY A 672 -7.30 -15.76 30.96
CA GLY A 672 -8.58 -16.29 30.50
C GLY A 672 -8.75 -16.37 28.98
N VAL A 673 -7.89 -15.72 28.18
CA VAL A 673 -7.89 -15.88 26.72
C VAL A 673 -7.20 -17.21 26.35
N PRO A 674 -7.86 -18.10 25.58
CA PRO A 674 -7.28 -19.36 25.12
C PRO A 674 -6.01 -19.20 24.27
N ASP A 675 -5.09 -20.17 24.34
CA ASP A 675 -3.79 -20.09 23.67
C ASP A 675 -3.88 -20.20 22.14
N ASP A 676 -4.90 -20.87 21.60
CA ASP A 676 -5.19 -20.89 20.17
C ASP A 676 -5.61 -19.51 19.65
N LEU A 677 -6.45 -18.77 20.38
CA LEU A 677 -6.75 -17.36 20.05
C LEU A 677 -5.48 -16.49 20.16
N LYS A 678 -4.68 -16.67 21.21
CA LYS A 678 -3.41 -15.93 21.35
C LYS A 678 -2.49 -16.15 20.15
N LYS A 679 -2.37 -17.39 19.66
CA LYS A 679 -1.61 -17.70 18.44
C LYS A 679 -2.22 -17.03 17.20
N LEU A 680 -3.54 -17.11 17.04
CA LEU A 680 -4.24 -16.58 15.87
C LEU A 680 -4.13 -15.04 15.76
N TYR A 681 -4.16 -14.34 16.90
CA TYR A 681 -4.20 -12.88 16.97
C TYR A 681 -2.89 -12.25 17.44
N LYS A 682 -1.75 -12.92 17.19
CA LYS A 682 -0.44 -12.27 17.32
C LYS A 682 -0.40 -11.01 16.47
N THR A 683 0.08 -9.93 17.06
CA THR A 683 0.37 -8.70 16.32
C THR A 683 1.70 -8.84 15.58
N VAL A 684 1.95 -7.96 14.60
CA VAL A 684 3.23 -7.95 13.85
C VAL A 684 4.48 -7.85 14.74
N TRP A 685 4.34 -7.28 15.94
CA TRP A 685 5.42 -7.11 16.92
C TRP A 685 5.76 -8.40 17.67
N GLU A 686 4.91 -9.40 17.55
CA GLU A 686 5.00 -10.71 18.21
C GLU A 686 5.27 -11.83 17.19
N ILE A 687 5.29 -11.49 15.91
CA ILE A 687 5.60 -12.39 14.80
C ILE A 687 7.07 -12.20 14.41
N SER A 688 7.78 -13.32 14.23
CA SER A 688 9.17 -13.28 13.78
C SER A 688 9.27 -12.63 12.40
N GLN A 689 10.11 -11.60 12.27
CA GLN A 689 10.36 -10.97 10.98
C GLN A 689 11.03 -11.92 9.98
N ARG A 690 11.71 -12.97 10.48
CA ARG A 690 12.24 -14.04 9.64
C ARG A 690 11.10 -14.75 8.87
N THR A 691 10.01 -15.07 9.55
CA THR A 691 8.81 -15.67 8.96
C THR A 691 8.18 -14.75 7.91
N ILE A 692 8.12 -13.44 8.19
CA ILE A 692 7.62 -12.45 7.22
C ILE A 692 8.49 -12.44 5.95
N ILE A 693 9.81 -12.47 6.11
CA ILE A 693 10.77 -12.52 4.99
C ILE A 693 10.66 -13.85 4.23
N ASP A 694 10.49 -14.98 4.92
CA ASP A 694 10.30 -16.29 4.30
C ASP A 694 9.03 -16.32 3.43
N MET A 695 7.89 -15.90 3.98
CA MET A 695 6.64 -15.82 3.22
C MET A 695 6.72 -14.82 2.06
N ALA A 696 7.48 -13.73 2.21
CA ALA A 696 7.76 -12.77 1.14
C ALA A 696 8.60 -13.39 0.02
N ALA A 697 9.59 -14.23 0.35
CA ALA A 697 10.39 -14.95 -0.64
C ALA A 697 9.56 -16.01 -1.37
N ASP A 698 8.74 -16.78 -0.64
CA ASP A 698 7.85 -17.80 -1.20
C ASP A 698 6.89 -17.22 -2.23
N ARG A 699 6.23 -16.10 -1.90
CA ARG A 699 5.37 -15.40 -2.87
C ARG A 699 6.18 -14.69 -3.96
N GLY A 700 7.41 -14.27 -3.65
CA GLY A 700 8.31 -13.58 -4.57
C GLY A 700 8.62 -14.37 -5.85
N ALA A 701 8.61 -15.71 -5.76
CA ALA A 701 8.73 -16.60 -6.90
C ALA A 701 7.57 -16.49 -7.91
N PHE A 702 6.44 -15.91 -7.52
CA PHE A 702 5.26 -15.71 -8.36
C PHE A 702 4.92 -14.22 -8.55
N ILE A 703 5.86 -13.33 -8.24
CA ILE A 703 5.74 -11.88 -8.42
C ILE A 703 6.84 -11.42 -9.39
N ASP A 704 6.44 -11.06 -10.61
CA ASP A 704 7.35 -10.64 -11.68
C ASP A 704 7.90 -9.22 -11.49
N GLN A 705 7.22 -8.38 -10.70
CA GLN A 705 7.72 -7.11 -10.20
C GLN A 705 8.36 -7.25 -8.82
N SER A 706 7.89 -6.55 -7.78
CA SER A 706 8.29 -6.70 -6.38
C SER A 706 7.06 -6.51 -5.46
N GLN A 707 7.29 -6.30 -4.16
CA GLN A 707 6.26 -6.16 -3.14
C GLN A 707 6.70 -5.16 -2.07
N SER A 708 5.78 -4.33 -1.58
CA SER A 708 6.06 -3.27 -0.59
C SER A 708 6.22 -3.81 0.84
N MET A 709 7.31 -4.52 1.12
CA MET A 709 7.50 -5.23 2.39
C MET A 709 8.00 -4.31 3.50
N ASN A 710 7.12 -3.95 4.44
CA ASN A 710 7.53 -3.30 5.69
C ASN A 710 8.22 -4.29 6.63
N LEU A 711 9.22 -3.82 7.38
CA LEU A 711 9.83 -4.54 8.49
C LEU A 711 9.48 -3.86 9.82
N PHE A 712 9.25 -4.66 10.85
CA PHE A 712 8.78 -4.19 12.15
C PHE A 712 9.75 -4.62 13.25
N THR A 713 10.20 -3.66 14.05
CA THR A 713 11.03 -3.94 15.22
C THR A 713 10.68 -2.98 16.33
N ALA A 714 10.15 -3.48 17.47
CA ALA A 714 9.79 -2.62 18.59
C ALA A 714 11.00 -1.81 19.08
N GLU A 715 12.12 -2.50 19.32
CA GLU A 715 13.38 -1.90 19.75
C GLU A 715 14.48 -2.19 18.71
N PRO A 716 14.64 -1.32 17.69
CA PRO A 716 15.68 -1.48 16.68
C PRO A 716 17.08 -1.46 17.31
N ASN A 717 17.92 -2.40 16.91
CA ASN A 717 19.36 -2.35 17.15
C ASN A 717 20.11 -2.84 15.90
N PHE A 718 21.37 -2.46 15.76
CA PHE A 718 22.14 -2.74 14.55
C PHE A 718 22.27 -4.23 14.26
N GLY A 719 22.38 -5.10 15.27
CA GLY A 719 22.44 -6.55 15.09
C GLY A 719 21.16 -7.11 14.46
N LYS A 720 20.00 -6.76 15.03
CA LYS A 720 18.68 -7.19 14.51
C LYS A 720 18.41 -6.65 13.10
N LEU A 721 18.71 -5.38 12.86
CA LEU A 721 18.53 -4.78 11.52
C LEU A 721 19.45 -5.43 10.50
N THR A 722 20.71 -5.67 10.87
CA THR A 722 21.70 -6.35 10.02
C THR A 722 21.21 -7.74 9.65
N SER A 723 20.80 -8.55 10.63
CA SER A 723 20.36 -9.91 10.37
C SER A 723 19.12 -9.96 9.46
N MET A 724 18.14 -9.07 9.67
CA MET A 724 16.96 -8.98 8.80
C MET A 724 17.32 -8.63 7.36
N HIS A 725 18.15 -7.61 7.14
CA HIS A 725 18.53 -7.21 5.77
C HIS A 725 19.38 -8.27 5.08
N PHE A 726 20.35 -8.88 5.77
CA PHE A 726 21.15 -9.95 5.17
C PHE A 726 20.31 -11.20 4.89
N TYR A 727 19.34 -11.51 5.75
CA TYR A 727 18.42 -12.63 5.50
C TYR A 727 17.53 -12.36 4.27
N ALA A 728 16.95 -11.16 4.17
CA ALA A 728 16.16 -10.73 3.01
C ALA A 728 16.96 -10.80 1.70
N TRP A 729 18.19 -10.29 1.71
CA TRP A 729 19.12 -10.35 0.57
C TRP A 729 19.44 -11.81 0.17
N LYS A 730 19.85 -12.65 1.13
CA LYS A 730 20.21 -14.05 0.87
C LYS A 730 19.03 -14.91 0.41
N LYS A 731 17.81 -14.55 0.82
CA LYS A 731 16.57 -15.14 0.28
C LYS A 731 16.25 -14.69 -1.13
N GLY A 732 17.01 -13.74 -1.67
CA GLY A 732 16.85 -13.20 -3.01
C GLY A 732 15.69 -12.22 -3.10
N LEU A 733 15.25 -11.56 -2.04
CA LEU A 733 14.20 -10.56 -2.21
C LEU A 733 14.63 -9.46 -3.20
N LYS A 734 13.66 -8.85 -3.89
CA LYS A 734 13.89 -7.68 -4.75
C LYS A 734 13.83 -6.40 -3.91
N THR A 735 12.77 -6.27 -3.13
CA THR A 735 12.64 -5.26 -2.07
C THR A 735 12.90 -5.93 -0.72
N GLY A 736 14.03 -5.59 -0.10
CA GLY A 736 14.39 -6.08 1.24
C GLY A 736 13.67 -5.31 2.34
N MET A 737 13.37 -4.03 2.12
CA MET A 737 12.61 -3.22 3.06
C MET A 737 11.96 -2.02 2.37
N TYR A 738 10.65 -1.86 2.58
CA TYR A 738 9.92 -0.62 2.32
C TYR A 738 10.15 0.34 3.48
N TYR A 739 9.31 0.35 4.52
CA TYR A 739 9.61 1.06 5.76
C TYR A 739 10.17 0.15 6.84
N LEU A 740 11.08 0.71 7.65
CA LEU A 740 11.28 0.24 9.01
C LEU A 740 10.24 0.90 9.93
N ARG A 741 9.47 0.09 10.64
CA ARG A 741 8.50 0.54 11.64
C ARG A 741 8.99 0.17 13.04
N SER A 742 9.14 1.17 13.89
CA SER A 742 9.50 0.99 15.31
C SER A 742 8.41 1.50 16.24
N ARG A 743 8.50 1.13 17.53
CA ARG A 743 7.65 1.65 18.60
C ARG A 743 8.53 2.38 19.62
N PRO A 744 8.05 3.46 20.24
CA PRO A 744 8.75 4.07 21.37
C PRO A 744 8.94 3.04 22.49
N ALA A 745 10.12 3.02 23.12
CA ALA A 745 10.43 2.12 24.24
C ALA A 745 9.61 2.42 25.52
N VAL A 746 9.01 3.61 25.60
CA VAL A 746 8.15 4.03 26.72
C VAL A 746 6.78 4.37 26.16
N ASP A 747 5.76 3.60 26.57
CA ASP A 747 4.37 3.97 26.31
C ASP A 747 4.07 5.31 26.99
N ALA A 748 3.49 6.26 26.25
CA ALA A 748 2.95 7.47 26.87
C ALA A 748 1.93 7.06 27.95
N ILE A 749 1.91 7.77 29.09
CA ILE A 749 0.96 7.49 30.19
C ILE A 749 -0.46 7.48 29.61
N LYS A 750 -1.10 6.30 29.62
CA LYS A 750 -2.44 6.11 29.09
C LYS A 750 -3.45 6.62 30.12
N PHE A 751 -3.85 7.89 29.97
CA PHE A 751 -4.79 8.57 30.89
C PHE A 751 -6.21 7.96 30.93
N THR A 752 -6.55 7.06 30.01
CA THR A 752 -7.89 6.48 29.86
C THR A 752 -8.10 5.19 30.66
N VAL A 753 -7.09 4.67 31.36
CA VAL A 753 -7.19 3.39 32.06
C VAL A 753 -7.16 3.63 33.56
N ASP A 754 -8.15 3.09 34.28
CA ASP A 754 -8.15 3.07 35.75
C ASP A 754 -6.96 2.22 36.23
N GLN A 755 -5.90 2.91 36.64
CA GLN A 755 -4.67 2.28 37.11
C GLN A 755 -4.84 1.54 38.44
N LEU A 756 -5.89 1.84 39.23
CA LEU A 756 -6.17 1.16 40.48
C LEU A 756 -6.78 -0.23 40.21
N ALA A 757 -7.71 -0.32 39.28
CA ALA A 757 -8.29 -1.60 38.84
C ALA A 757 -7.23 -2.55 38.25
N LEU A 758 -6.27 -2.02 37.48
CA LEU A 758 -5.12 -2.81 36.98
C LEU A 758 -4.15 -3.24 38.11
N LYS A 759 -3.94 -2.37 39.11
CA LYS A 759 -3.03 -2.66 40.23
C LYS A 759 -3.56 -3.73 41.17
N GLU A 760 -4.85 -3.67 41.53
CA GLU A 760 -5.48 -4.66 42.42
C GLU A 760 -5.38 -6.09 41.87
N MET A 761 -5.36 -6.25 40.54
CA MET A 761 -5.16 -7.54 39.88
C MET A 761 -3.69 -7.93 39.69
N SER A 762 -2.78 -6.98 39.52
CA SER A 762 -1.33 -7.27 39.47
C SER A 762 -0.73 -7.64 40.84
N LEU A 763 -1.38 -7.19 41.92
CA LEU A 763 -0.94 -7.39 43.30
C LEU A 763 -1.34 -8.75 43.88
N SER A 764 -2.12 -9.58 43.17
CA SER A 764 -2.44 -10.92 43.63
C SER A 764 -1.31 -11.93 43.46
N GLU A 765 -0.21 -11.63 42.75
CA GLU A 765 0.75 -12.71 42.40
C GLU A 765 2.27 -12.41 42.42
N THR A 766 2.78 -11.25 42.85
CA THR A 766 4.26 -11.07 42.91
C THR A 766 4.75 -10.28 44.12
N ASN A 767 5.06 -10.99 45.21
CA ASN A 767 6.02 -10.57 46.23
C ASN A 767 7.41 -11.11 45.86
N GLY A 768 8.36 -10.25 45.46
CA GLY A 768 9.76 -10.67 45.39
C GLY A 768 10.69 -9.77 44.59
N ALA A 769 11.54 -9.03 45.32
CA ALA A 769 12.87 -8.54 44.95
C ALA A 769 13.01 -7.28 44.06
N SER A 770 13.21 -6.15 44.75
CA SER A 770 13.90 -4.96 44.27
C SER A 770 15.41 -5.03 44.55
N ASN A 771 16.28 -4.76 43.57
CA ASN A 771 17.23 -3.62 43.58
C ASN A 771 18.44 -3.75 42.62
N LYS A 772 18.87 -2.55 42.18
CA LYS A 772 20.19 -2.09 41.66
C LYS A 772 20.48 -2.19 40.16
N ILE A 773 20.48 -1.01 39.51
CA ILE A 773 21.40 -0.69 38.40
C ILE A 773 21.90 0.76 38.57
N LYS A 774 23.22 0.94 38.59
CA LYS A 774 23.90 2.17 38.13
C LYS A 774 25.25 1.81 37.49
N SER A 775 25.57 2.55 36.42
CA SER A 775 26.78 2.51 35.58
C SER A 775 26.81 1.34 34.58
N SER A 776 27.13 1.51 33.29
CA SER A 776 28.06 2.44 32.67
C SER A 776 27.83 2.49 31.13
N LYS A 777 27.98 3.68 30.52
CA LYS A 777 27.84 3.88 29.06
C LYS A 777 29.00 3.29 28.23
N GLU A 778 30.13 3.01 28.85
CA GLU A 778 31.31 2.45 28.15
C GLU A 778 31.26 0.92 28.06
N ALA A 779 30.56 0.24 28.97
CA ALA A 779 30.31 -1.20 28.87
C ALA A 779 29.31 -1.53 27.74
N GLU A 780 28.36 -0.64 27.45
CA GLU A 780 27.39 -0.83 26.36
C GLU A 780 28.05 -0.83 24.98
N GLU A 781 29.10 -0.06 24.77
CA GLU A 781 29.78 0.03 23.46
C GLU A 781 30.63 -1.21 23.16
N GLN A 782 31.35 -1.73 24.17
CA GLN A 782 32.07 -3.00 24.06
C GLN A 782 31.13 -4.21 23.99
N GLN A 783 30.01 -4.18 24.71
CA GLN A 783 29.01 -5.24 24.65
C GLN A 783 28.26 -5.24 23.31
N ARG A 784 28.01 -4.08 22.69
CA ARG A 784 27.45 -3.97 21.33
C ARG A 784 28.38 -4.55 20.26
N LEU A 785 29.68 -4.28 20.35
CA LEU A 785 30.69 -4.86 19.45
C LEU A 785 30.81 -6.38 19.63
N ALA A 786 30.77 -6.88 20.87
CA ALA A 786 30.80 -8.32 21.15
C ALA A 786 29.52 -9.07 20.73
N GLN A 787 28.34 -8.44 20.88
CA GLN A 787 27.06 -8.98 20.40
C GLN A 787 27.02 -9.08 18.86
N LEU A 788 27.65 -8.12 18.17
CA LEU A 788 27.80 -8.12 16.71
C LEU A 788 28.63 -9.30 16.22
N GLN A 789 29.80 -9.52 16.83
CA GLN A 789 30.69 -10.63 16.46
C GLN A 789 30.00 -11.99 16.70
N CYS A 790 29.24 -12.13 17.79
CA CYS A 790 28.43 -13.31 18.05
C CYS A 790 27.32 -13.55 16.98
N SER A 791 26.70 -12.49 16.45
CA SER A 791 25.69 -12.61 15.39
C SER A 791 26.25 -12.96 14.01
N LEU A 792 27.51 -12.62 13.75
CA LEU A 792 28.23 -12.93 12.51
C LEU A 792 28.89 -14.32 12.55
N ASP A 793 29.41 -14.72 13.72
CA ASP A 793 30.15 -15.97 13.91
C ASP A 793 29.24 -17.17 14.27
N ASN A 794 28.07 -16.96 14.89
CA ASN A 794 27.23 -18.03 15.41
C ASN A 794 25.87 -18.14 14.68
N ARG A 795 25.95 -18.67 13.45
CA ARG A 795 24.88 -18.71 12.43
C ARG A 795 23.57 -19.39 12.85
N ASP A 796 23.61 -20.30 13.83
CA ASP A 796 22.45 -21.09 14.27
C ASP A 796 22.02 -20.84 15.73
N ALA A 797 22.76 -20.03 16.50
CA ALA A 797 22.58 -19.88 17.96
C ALA A 797 22.00 -18.54 18.40
N CYS A 798 21.53 -17.67 17.49
CA CYS A 798 20.85 -16.45 17.90
C CYS A 798 19.40 -16.75 18.35
N VAL A 799 19.28 -17.23 19.59
CA VAL A 799 18.01 -17.47 20.30
C VAL A 799 17.21 -16.17 20.52
N MET A 800 17.76 -15.00 20.14
CA MET A 800 17.06 -13.71 20.19
C MET A 800 16.21 -13.43 18.92
N CYS A 801 16.14 -14.39 17.97
CA CYS A 801 15.20 -14.39 16.84
C CYS A 801 13.89 -15.14 17.13
N SER A 802 13.73 -15.69 18.34
CA SER A 802 12.47 -16.25 18.83
C SER A 802 11.88 -15.35 19.90
N GLY A 803 10.81 -14.63 19.56
CA GLY A 803 9.84 -14.04 20.52
C GLY A 803 10.38 -12.97 21.46
#